data_AF-A0AAN9CSM5-F1
#
_entry.id   AF-A0AAN9CSM5-F1
#
_cell.length_a   1.000
_cell.length_b   1.000
_cell.length_c   1.000
_cell.angle_alpha   90.00
_cell.angle_beta   90.00
_cell.angle_gamma   90.00
#
_symmetry.space_group_name_H-M   'P 1'
#
loop_
_entity.id
_entity.type
_entity.pdbx_description
1 polymer ?
#
loop_
_entity_poly.entity_id
_entity_poly.type
_entity_poly.pdbx_seq_one_letter_code
_entity_poly.pdbx_strand_id
1 'polypeptide(L)'
;MFAKLKKKLAEEGAAAPRSGRIPRSMSKESITSVGADSGDDFASDGSSSRDDASSQIQRRNDQIRKLEAKLSDYAEQLRLMQKTKEKLEIALEKYQDSSMRKLQDQNEVFQSNRAKMAEGMALALEKKDQEWMEKLASLEQEKLSLTARLDEMTEQSLTLFQKRDDLDELEGFQQQELAKVKHMLLKREEQLSHREKELRLRGEELNTARLTLSQTQDKLYELGEEHEEMCRSNSQLQTQRDELLSERAEAERRVVDLERREQELQQLIQQVSQDFQKAQSNANAHEKAMEHLQSEHNKLKLQHEQHKNKVAVTEEERERLLADLQEKAASLERRLEANYSQDEHLQDLLKEKSALEQRLEEARGQLLETRTNHTTAVSSLEAQISRQKASITDLQTLVKHKDDSSRAYKERTDEQISELEQRLADCAEKMKSLQQQLEDSETHTEKLQVEWSEERERLQQQVSTQRQRGLEKTARLEEELLALQRERETEVNKHQDNLRLLEEEKASLLKSKAEIDSTVERLTAELDQCRADLSSRQTVSVEIAKALEETRKQREELQQQVSKMTESLEKAEQEVCRLSQDLGAKEEELNALKEELKAARSSLSSLQAECESRRSEAEEREREHTSQLTSLQQEVLTQTQQLSSYQSQVSDLEGEVLRLTAQSHADECDGELNGTVTASDLDQLQMVNKDLEQQLAEKNKTIKQLQQRLAELKRTLQKELKLKPDPDSEMRERLQERSADKMLSETQMPTTAPTLAPGLPQTPGLPPITSNTTVTNSSDLTDTREINFEYLKHVVLKFMSSREAEAFQLIRAVSVLLHFTKDEEDMLKQTLEYKMSWFGSKPTPKGIIRRSISGTSSLS
;
A
#
# COMPACT_ATOMS: atom_id res chain seq x y z
N MET A 1 38.16 41.02 18.77
CA MET A 1 38.73 42.30 19.25
C MET A 1 40.26 42.26 19.22
N PHE A 2 40.92 42.57 18.10
CA PHE A 2 42.39 42.45 17.98
C PHE A 2 43.14 43.74 17.61
N ALA A 3 42.44 44.88 17.53
CA ALA A 3 43.01 46.17 17.13
C ALA A 3 43.48 47.09 18.30
N LYS A 4 43.35 46.65 19.56
CA LYS A 4 43.65 47.50 20.75
C LYS A 4 44.95 47.16 21.52
N LEU A 5 45.66 46.08 21.18
CA LEU A 5 46.94 45.74 21.84
C LEU A 5 48.18 46.31 21.12
N LYS A 6 48.17 46.41 19.79
CA LYS A 6 49.34 46.82 18.99
C LYS A 6 49.72 48.32 19.09
N LYS A 7 49.05 49.11 19.94
CA LYS A 7 49.29 50.55 20.14
C LYS A 7 49.66 50.93 21.59
N LYS A 8 50.26 50.00 22.36
CA LYS A 8 50.62 50.22 23.77
C LYS A 8 52.04 49.78 24.17
N LEU A 9 52.93 49.56 23.20
CA LEU A 9 54.29 49.05 23.41
C LEU A 9 55.37 49.78 22.59
N ALA A 10 55.06 50.98 22.07
CA ALA A 10 55.96 51.79 21.24
C ALA A 10 56.11 53.26 21.70
N GLU A 11 55.33 53.69 22.70
CA GLU A 11 55.32 55.06 23.21
C GLU A 11 55.30 55.04 24.75
N GLU A 12 56.46 54.87 25.38
CA GLU A 12 56.80 55.51 26.67
C GLU A 12 58.30 55.32 26.96
N GLY A 13 59.05 56.42 26.90
CA GLY A 13 60.46 56.46 27.25
C GLY A 13 60.73 57.52 28.31
N ALA A 14 61.90 57.44 28.93
CA ALA A 14 62.51 58.44 29.82
C ALA A 14 61.78 58.74 31.16
N ALA A 15 62.18 58.04 32.22
CA ALA A 15 62.24 58.61 33.57
C ALA A 15 63.37 57.99 34.41
N ALA A 16 64.35 58.81 34.80
CA ALA A 16 65.28 58.55 35.91
C ALA A 16 65.29 59.82 36.78
N PRO A 17 65.50 59.74 38.12
CA PRO A 17 66.87 60.05 38.61
C PRO A 17 67.29 59.51 40.02
N ARG A 18 68.57 59.09 40.14
CA ARG A 18 69.49 59.27 41.31
C ARG A 18 69.10 58.54 42.65
N SER A 19 69.99 58.29 43.63
CA SER A 19 71.39 58.70 43.88
C SER A 19 72.17 57.76 44.83
N GLY A 20 73.52 57.70 44.73
CA GLY A 20 74.46 57.22 45.77
C GLY A 20 74.92 55.75 45.67
N ARG A 21 76.17 55.35 46.03
CA ARG A 21 77.39 56.11 46.44
C ARG A 21 78.68 55.33 46.07
N ILE A 22 79.84 56.01 46.00
CA ILE A 22 81.14 55.63 45.40
C ILE A 22 82.24 55.39 46.47
N PRO A 23 83.16 54.39 46.33
CA PRO A 23 84.56 54.57 45.80
C PRO A 23 84.91 53.55 44.67
N ARG A 24 85.54 53.91 43.52
CA ARG A 24 86.96 54.31 43.25
C ARG A 24 87.97 53.13 43.38
N SER A 25 89.02 52.95 42.56
CA SER A 25 89.51 53.47 41.25
C SER A 25 90.85 52.74 40.95
N MET A 26 91.47 52.61 39.77
CA MET A 26 91.37 53.19 38.40
C MET A 26 91.02 52.06 37.37
N SER A 27 90.89 52.17 36.05
CA SER A 27 91.33 53.08 34.95
C SER A 27 92.77 52.91 34.41
N LYS A 28 92.93 53.01 33.07
CA LYS A 28 94.19 53.10 32.28
C LYS A 28 94.06 54.27 31.30
N GLU A 29 95.08 55.12 31.16
CA GLU A 29 95.25 55.99 29.98
C GLU A 29 96.74 56.09 29.62
N SER A 30 97.04 56.43 28.36
CA SER A 30 98.39 56.51 27.81
C SER A 30 98.66 57.89 27.24
N ILE A 31 99.75 58.54 27.66
CA ILE A 31 100.30 59.69 26.93
C ILE A 31 101.82 59.74 27.04
N THR A 32 102.45 60.24 25.98
CA THR A 32 103.88 60.54 25.86
C THR A 32 104.15 62.01 26.20
N SER A 33 105.34 62.35 26.71
CA SER A 33 106.21 63.39 26.11
C SER A 33 107.45 63.74 26.97
N VAL A 34 108.59 63.80 26.27
CA VAL A 34 109.70 64.79 26.35
C VAL A 34 110.22 65.26 27.73
N GLY A 35 111.51 64.99 27.96
CA GLY A 35 112.39 65.68 28.92
C GLY A 35 113.83 65.14 28.82
N ALA A 36 114.85 65.99 28.75
CA ALA A 36 116.26 65.62 28.50
C ALA A 36 117.25 66.60 29.19
N ASP A 37 118.55 66.46 28.89
CA ASP A 37 119.70 67.30 29.34
C ASP A 37 120.21 66.99 30.78
N SER A 38 121.50 67.07 31.16
CA SER A 38 122.72 67.63 30.50
C SER A 38 124.04 67.02 31.05
N GLY A 39 125.12 66.97 30.23
CA GLY A 39 126.57 66.84 30.59
C GLY A 39 127.06 65.55 31.31
N ASP A 40 128.13 64.83 30.96
CA ASP A 40 129.34 64.98 30.09
C ASP A 40 130.51 65.84 30.63
N ASP A 41 131.71 65.21 30.74
CA ASP A 41 133.03 65.76 30.33
C ASP A 41 134.17 64.69 30.41
N PHE A 42 135.24 64.86 29.62
CA PHE A 42 136.47 64.01 29.58
C PHE A 42 137.61 64.62 30.46
N ALA A 43 138.88 64.18 30.58
CA ALA A 43 139.86 63.45 29.75
C ALA A 43 140.87 62.69 30.68
N SER A 44 141.44 61.52 30.36
CA SER A 44 142.43 61.12 29.32
C SER A 44 143.87 61.64 29.51
N ASP A 45 144.75 60.79 30.07
CA ASP A 45 146.16 60.53 29.64
C ASP A 45 146.76 59.38 30.49
N GLY A 46 147.91 58.76 30.20
CA GLY A 46 148.86 58.94 29.10
C GLY A 46 150.20 58.21 29.35
N SER A 47 150.36 56.99 28.83
CA SER A 47 151.61 56.21 28.58
C SER A 47 152.94 56.46 29.36
N SER A 48 153.40 55.44 30.11
CA SER A 48 154.80 54.94 30.23
C SER A 48 155.99 55.86 30.63
N SER A 49 156.63 55.63 31.80
CA SER A 49 158.10 55.40 31.94
C SER A 49 158.68 55.39 33.39
N ARG A 50 159.08 54.20 33.89
CA ARG A 50 160.34 53.84 34.62
C ARG A 50 160.71 54.34 36.06
N ASP A 51 160.78 53.36 36.98
CA ASP A 51 161.67 53.10 38.18
C ASP A 51 161.48 53.71 39.62
N ASP A 52 161.39 52.76 40.58
CA ASP A 52 161.85 52.63 42.00
C ASP A 52 161.04 53.11 43.26
N ALA A 53 161.06 52.27 44.33
CA ALA A 53 160.38 52.44 45.66
C ALA A 53 160.80 51.38 46.73
N SER A 54 160.53 51.61 48.03
CA SER A 54 160.48 50.51 49.05
C SER A 54 159.80 50.80 50.41
N SER A 55 160.35 51.67 51.26
CA SER A 55 160.16 51.57 52.73
C SER A 55 158.74 51.83 53.29
N GLN A 56 157.80 52.36 52.50
CA GLN A 56 156.42 52.55 52.94
C GLN A 56 155.56 51.26 52.91
N ILE A 57 156.03 50.20 52.27
CA ILE A 57 155.20 49.03 51.90
C ILE A 57 154.76 48.22 53.14
N GLN A 58 155.67 47.88 54.05
CA GLN A 58 155.37 46.94 55.15
C GLN A 58 154.24 47.42 56.08
N ARG A 59 154.21 48.70 56.47
CA ARG A 59 153.13 49.23 57.36
C ARG A 59 151.77 49.26 56.68
N ARG A 60 151.70 49.45 55.35
CA ARG A 60 150.44 49.33 54.61
C ARG A 60 149.94 47.88 54.64
N ASN A 61 150.82 46.89 54.44
CA ASN A 61 150.44 45.48 54.30
C ASN A 61 149.75 44.88 55.54
N ASP A 62 150.16 45.22 56.77
CA ASP A 62 149.48 44.73 57.99
C ASP A 62 148.11 45.39 58.21
N GLN A 63 147.95 46.65 57.81
CA GLN A 63 146.67 47.36 57.89
C GLN A 63 145.71 46.91 56.79
N ILE A 64 146.23 46.62 55.59
CA ILE A 64 145.50 45.97 54.49
C ILE A 64 144.93 44.62 54.96
N ARG A 65 145.74 43.72 55.53
CA ARG A 65 145.24 42.41 56.02
C ARG A 65 144.09 42.49 57.03
N LYS A 66 144.04 43.54 57.87
CA LYS A 66 142.91 43.77 58.80
C LYS A 66 141.67 44.34 58.12
N LEU A 67 141.81 45.02 56.99
CA LEU A 67 140.69 45.49 56.17
C LEU A 67 140.18 44.39 55.24
N GLU A 68 141.06 43.55 54.70
CA GLU A 68 140.73 42.35 53.91
C GLU A 68 139.89 41.37 54.74
N ALA A 69 140.28 41.08 55.98
CA ALA A 69 139.49 40.24 56.88
C ALA A 69 138.06 40.81 57.10
N LYS A 70 137.94 42.11 57.41
CA LYS A 70 136.63 42.76 57.57
C LYS A 70 135.81 42.79 56.28
N LEU A 71 136.45 42.97 55.12
CA LEU A 71 135.79 42.89 53.82
C LEU A 71 135.29 41.47 53.54
N SER A 72 136.02 40.43 53.98
CA SER A 72 135.56 39.04 53.92
C SER A 72 134.35 38.83 54.84
N ASP A 73 134.42 39.26 56.11
CA ASP A 73 133.30 39.15 57.06
C ASP A 73 132.04 39.85 56.53
N TYR A 74 132.18 41.07 56.00
CA TYR A 74 131.07 41.78 55.38
C TYR A 74 130.57 41.10 54.10
N ALA A 75 131.45 40.52 53.27
CA ALA A 75 131.04 39.79 52.07
C ALA A 75 130.29 38.48 52.40
N GLU A 76 130.67 37.79 53.47
CA GLU A 76 129.91 36.63 53.98
C GLU A 76 128.57 37.06 54.59
N GLN A 77 128.54 38.13 55.38
CA GLN A 77 127.30 38.68 55.94
C GLN A 77 126.34 39.15 54.82
N LEU A 78 126.86 39.75 53.76
CA LEU A 78 126.08 40.18 52.60
C LEU A 78 125.60 38.97 51.78
N ARG A 79 126.40 37.91 51.61
CA ARG A 79 125.94 36.62 51.06
C ARG A 79 124.87 35.94 51.91
N LEU A 80 124.95 36.04 53.23
CA LEU A 80 123.94 35.49 54.14
C LEU A 80 122.63 36.28 54.03
N MET A 81 122.72 37.62 53.99
CA MET A 81 121.59 38.52 53.73
C MET A 81 120.96 38.26 52.35
N GLN A 82 121.77 38.04 51.31
CA GLN A 82 121.30 37.66 49.97
C GLN A 82 120.48 36.37 50.03
N LYS A 83 121.02 35.31 50.68
CA LYS A 83 120.32 34.02 50.84
C LYS A 83 119.07 34.10 51.71
N THR A 84 118.98 35.00 52.70
CA THR A 84 117.73 35.21 53.45
C THR A 84 116.72 36.00 52.64
N LYS A 85 117.16 36.99 51.86
CA LYS A 85 116.33 37.73 50.91
C LYS A 85 115.72 36.79 49.86
N GLU A 86 116.54 36.00 49.18
CA GLU A 86 116.11 35.01 48.17
C GLU A 86 115.08 34.03 48.75
N LYS A 87 115.29 33.53 49.98
CA LYS A 87 114.32 32.66 50.66
C LYS A 87 113.00 33.36 51.00
N LEU A 88 113.04 34.63 51.37
CA LEU A 88 111.84 35.43 51.65
C LEU A 88 111.11 35.81 50.35
N GLU A 89 111.83 36.09 49.27
CA GLU A 89 111.27 36.32 47.93
C GLU A 89 110.56 35.05 47.43
N ILE A 90 111.20 33.87 47.50
CA ILE A 90 110.58 32.59 47.12
C ILE A 90 109.39 32.23 48.03
N ALA A 91 109.43 32.59 49.33
CA ALA A 91 108.31 32.36 50.24
C ALA A 91 107.13 33.31 49.96
N LEU A 92 107.42 34.57 49.62
CA LEU A 92 106.42 35.57 49.25
C LEU A 92 105.79 35.24 47.89
N GLU A 93 106.58 34.85 46.90
CA GLU A 93 106.13 34.37 45.59
C GLU A 93 105.20 33.16 45.74
N LYS A 94 105.62 32.11 46.48
CA LYS A 94 104.76 30.96 46.78
C LYS A 94 103.49 31.32 47.54
N TYR A 95 103.54 32.30 48.44
CA TYR A 95 102.35 32.79 49.13
C TYR A 95 101.41 33.52 48.16
N GLN A 96 101.94 34.41 47.32
CA GLN A 96 101.20 35.13 46.28
C GLN A 96 100.58 34.17 45.26
N ASP A 97 101.34 33.19 44.75
CA ASP A 97 100.83 32.10 43.91
C ASP A 97 99.71 31.32 44.59
N SER A 98 99.88 30.95 45.86
CA SER A 98 98.84 30.22 46.61
C SER A 98 97.57 31.07 46.85
N SER A 99 97.74 32.40 46.92
CA SER A 99 96.64 33.35 47.08
C SER A 99 95.92 33.61 45.75
N MET A 100 96.68 33.83 44.68
CA MET A 100 96.17 33.96 43.31
C MET A 100 95.46 32.69 42.85
N ARG A 101 96.02 31.51 43.13
CA ARG A 101 95.39 30.23 42.83
C ARG A 101 94.08 30.05 43.58
N LYS A 102 94.03 30.33 44.90
CA LYS A 102 92.77 30.30 45.67
C LYS A 102 91.72 31.28 45.14
N LEU A 103 92.12 32.48 44.70
CA LEU A 103 91.22 33.44 44.07
C LEU A 103 90.74 32.96 42.69
N GLN A 104 91.60 32.29 41.91
CA GLN A 104 91.24 31.66 40.65
C GLN A 104 90.27 30.49 40.88
N ASP A 105 90.59 29.55 41.78
CA ASP A 105 89.75 28.41 42.16
C ASP A 105 88.35 28.89 42.61
N GLN A 106 88.28 29.94 43.45
CA GLN A 106 87.02 30.55 43.86
C GLN A 106 86.27 31.18 42.68
N ASN A 107 86.96 31.92 41.81
CA ASN A 107 86.37 32.55 40.62
C ASN A 107 85.83 31.50 39.63
N GLU A 108 86.55 30.40 39.41
CA GLU A 108 86.13 29.27 38.59
C GLU A 108 84.91 28.57 39.18
N VAL A 109 84.87 28.35 40.51
CA VAL A 109 83.68 27.83 41.22
C VAL A 109 82.49 28.79 41.10
N PHE A 110 82.67 30.09 41.28
CA PHE A 110 81.61 31.08 41.10
C PHE A 110 81.10 31.13 39.64
N GLN A 111 81.99 31.07 38.65
CA GLN A 111 81.61 31.02 37.24
C GLN A 111 80.89 29.71 36.89
N SER A 112 81.37 28.57 37.38
CA SER A 112 80.73 27.25 37.21
C SER A 112 79.32 27.23 37.83
N ASN A 113 79.17 27.75 39.05
CA ASN A 113 77.86 27.83 39.71
C ASN A 113 76.91 28.80 38.99
N ARG A 114 77.41 29.93 38.48
CA ARG A 114 76.61 30.86 37.65
C ARG A 114 76.20 30.24 36.32
N ALA A 115 77.09 29.47 35.67
CA ALA A 115 76.80 28.75 34.44
C ALA A 115 75.71 27.69 34.65
N LYS A 116 75.85 26.83 35.67
CA LYS A 116 74.84 25.83 36.06
C LYS A 116 73.49 26.45 36.39
N MET A 117 73.47 27.63 37.03
CA MET A 117 72.23 28.35 37.32
C MET A 117 71.57 28.89 36.03
N ALA A 118 72.37 29.41 35.09
CA ALA A 118 71.86 29.88 33.79
C ALA A 118 71.35 28.72 32.92
N GLU A 119 72.07 27.60 32.89
CA GLU A 119 71.68 26.33 32.24
C GLU A 119 70.39 25.76 32.85
N GLY A 120 70.28 25.75 34.18
CA GLY A 120 69.05 25.34 34.88
C GLY A 120 67.85 26.25 34.57
N MET A 121 68.06 27.56 34.40
CA MET A 121 67.00 28.47 33.93
C MET A 121 66.65 28.25 32.45
N ALA A 122 67.64 28.00 31.59
CA ALA A 122 67.40 27.71 30.17
C ALA A 122 66.58 26.42 30.00
N LEU A 123 66.96 25.33 30.68
CA LEU A 123 66.21 24.06 30.68
C LEU A 123 64.81 24.20 31.30
N ALA A 124 64.60 25.13 32.23
CA ALA A 124 63.28 25.42 32.79
C ALA A 124 62.39 26.21 31.81
N LEU A 125 62.97 27.12 31.01
CA LEU A 125 62.28 27.83 29.94
C LEU A 125 61.95 26.89 28.78
N GLU A 126 62.91 26.10 28.31
CA GLU A 126 62.74 25.12 27.23
C GLU A 126 61.63 24.10 27.56
N LYS A 127 61.58 23.60 28.80
CA LYS A 127 60.46 22.76 29.28
C LYS A 127 59.12 23.50 29.29
N LYS A 128 59.10 24.80 29.58
CA LYS A 128 57.86 25.61 29.55
C LYS A 128 57.41 25.90 28.13
N ASP A 129 58.32 26.15 27.20
CA ASP A 129 58.01 26.33 25.80
C ASP A 129 57.50 25.00 25.18
N GLN A 130 58.11 23.86 25.52
CA GLN A 130 57.60 22.53 25.16
C GLN A 130 56.20 22.28 25.72
N GLU A 131 55.98 22.55 27.01
CA GLU A 131 54.65 22.50 27.66
C GLU A 131 53.61 23.42 27.00
N TRP A 132 54.02 24.51 26.34
CA TRP A 132 53.11 25.40 25.60
C TRP A 132 52.88 24.92 24.17
N MET A 133 53.90 24.38 23.50
CA MET A 133 53.78 23.77 22.17
C MET A 133 52.84 22.56 22.19
N GLU A 134 52.93 21.71 23.21
CA GLU A 134 52.02 20.57 23.38
C GLU A 134 50.57 21.01 23.60
N LYS A 135 50.34 22.05 24.41
CA LYS A 135 49.00 22.65 24.61
C LYS A 135 48.48 23.36 23.36
N LEU A 136 49.36 23.97 22.57
CA LEU A 136 49.00 24.59 21.29
C LEU A 136 48.56 23.52 20.29
N ALA A 137 49.31 22.41 20.20
CA ALA A 137 48.98 21.28 19.34
C ALA A 137 47.67 20.60 19.74
N SER A 138 47.40 20.39 21.04
CA SER A 138 46.13 19.83 21.50
C SER A 138 44.94 20.75 21.20
N LEU A 139 45.08 22.07 21.43
CA LEU A 139 44.06 23.05 21.08
C LEU A 139 43.83 23.19 19.57
N GLU A 140 44.87 23.00 18.75
CA GLU A 140 44.73 22.97 17.29
C GLU A 140 44.03 21.69 16.81
N GLN A 141 44.30 20.54 17.43
CA GLN A 141 43.58 19.29 17.17
C GLN A 141 42.11 19.36 17.60
N GLU A 142 41.82 19.94 18.77
CA GLU A 142 40.45 20.23 19.23
C GLU A 142 39.72 21.18 18.27
N LYS A 143 40.36 22.28 17.86
CA LYS A 143 39.82 23.20 16.86
C LYS A 143 39.52 22.50 15.52
N LEU A 144 40.42 21.66 15.02
CA LEU A 144 40.23 20.93 13.77
C LEU A 144 39.06 19.95 13.86
N SER A 145 38.96 19.16 14.93
CA SER A 145 37.85 18.23 15.13
C SER A 145 36.50 18.93 15.34
N LEU A 146 36.48 20.07 16.04
CA LEU A 146 35.27 20.91 16.15
C LEU A 146 34.88 21.56 14.82
N THR A 147 35.86 21.93 13.98
CA THR A 147 35.60 22.48 12.63
C THR A 147 35.01 21.40 11.73
N ALA A 148 35.64 20.23 11.64
CA ALA A 148 35.14 19.10 10.85
C ALA A 148 33.72 18.67 11.26
N ARG A 149 33.41 18.69 12.58
CA ARG A 149 32.07 18.39 13.08
C ARG A 149 31.04 19.48 12.79
N LEU A 150 31.46 20.74 12.68
CA LEU A 150 30.61 21.83 12.20
C LEU A 150 30.32 21.65 10.71
N ASP A 151 31.34 21.38 9.91
CA ASP A 151 31.22 21.17 8.47
C ASP A 151 30.28 19.98 8.18
N GLU A 152 30.48 18.84 8.84
CA GLU A 152 29.59 17.67 8.79
C GLU A 152 28.13 18.03 9.15
N MET A 153 27.91 18.82 10.20
CA MET A 153 26.58 19.29 10.59
C MET A 153 25.96 20.22 9.53
N THR A 154 26.75 21.04 8.85
CA THR A 154 26.25 21.88 7.75
C THR A 154 25.91 21.06 6.50
N GLU A 155 26.69 20.02 6.17
CA GLU A 155 26.39 19.10 5.06
C GLU A 155 25.14 18.25 5.35
N GLN A 156 24.98 17.75 6.58
CA GLN A 156 23.76 17.09 7.04
C GLN A 156 22.55 18.05 6.95
N SER A 157 22.72 19.32 7.33
CA SER A 157 21.66 20.33 7.22
C SER A 157 21.29 20.65 5.77
N LEU A 158 22.29 20.77 4.89
CA LEU A 158 22.10 21.03 3.45
C LEU A 158 21.40 19.85 2.76
N THR A 159 21.83 18.62 3.03
CA THR A 159 21.20 17.41 2.45
C THR A 159 19.81 17.14 3.01
N LEU A 160 19.50 17.57 4.24
CA LEU A 160 18.12 17.59 4.75
C LEU A 160 17.26 18.67 4.09
N PHE A 161 17.83 19.82 3.73
CA PHE A 161 17.13 20.87 2.97
C PHE A 161 16.85 20.43 1.53
N GLN A 162 17.84 19.86 0.83
CA GLN A 162 17.64 19.28 -0.51
C GLN A 162 16.54 18.21 -0.51
N LYS A 163 16.56 17.28 0.44
CA LYS A 163 15.48 16.28 0.62
C LYS A 163 14.13 16.89 0.98
N ARG A 164 14.09 18.12 1.51
CA ARG A 164 12.85 18.86 1.76
C ARG A 164 12.31 19.41 0.45
N ASP A 165 13.15 20.07 -0.34
CA ASP A 165 12.81 20.59 -1.66
C ASP A 165 12.36 19.46 -2.61
N ASP A 166 13.10 18.35 -2.65
CA ASP A 166 12.77 17.13 -3.41
C ASP A 166 11.36 16.58 -3.05
N LEU A 167 11.03 16.57 -1.75
CA LEU A 167 9.73 16.11 -1.26
C LEU A 167 8.60 17.08 -1.59
N ASP A 168 8.82 18.38 -1.40
CA ASP A 168 7.81 19.41 -1.70
C ASP A 168 7.56 19.50 -3.24
N GLU A 169 8.58 19.24 -4.10
CA GLU A 169 8.40 19.03 -5.55
C GLU A 169 7.60 17.76 -5.87
N LEU A 170 7.94 16.62 -5.25
CA LEU A 170 7.22 15.35 -5.43
C LEU A 170 5.76 15.43 -4.99
N GLU A 171 5.45 16.15 -3.90
CA GLU A 171 4.07 16.46 -3.51
C GLU A 171 3.38 17.33 -4.56
N GLY A 172 4.07 18.32 -5.16
CA GLY A 172 3.57 19.11 -6.27
C GLY A 172 3.19 18.27 -7.49
N PHE A 173 4.04 17.34 -7.91
CA PHE A 173 3.75 16.40 -9.01
C PHE A 173 2.58 15.46 -8.66
N GLN A 174 2.52 14.92 -7.44
CA GLN A 174 1.41 14.09 -6.99
C GLN A 174 0.07 14.85 -6.98
N GLN A 175 0.07 16.11 -6.53
CA GLN A 175 -1.12 16.97 -6.59
C GLN A 175 -1.54 17.25 -8.04
N GLN A 176 -0.59 17.45 -8.95
CA GLN A 176 -0.87 17.65 -10.38
C GLN A 176 -1.49 16.40 -11.03
N GLU A 177 -0.93 15.21 -10.78
CA GLU A 177 -1.49 13.95 -11.29
C GLU A 177 -2.86 13.65 -10.66
N LEU A 178 -3.03 13.88 -9.36
CA LEU A 178 -4.33 13.74 -8.70
C LEU A 178 -5.38 14.70 -9.29
N ALA A 179 -5.00 15.91 -9.68
CA ALA A 179 -5.88 16.85 -10.37
C ALA A 179 -6.23 16.39 -11.81
N LYS A 180 -5.26 15.87 -12.57
CA LYS A 180 -5.48 15.26 -13.90
C LYS A 180 -6.44 14.07 -13.80
N VAL A 181 -6.23 13.16 -12.85
CA VAL A 181 -7.09 12.00 -12.59
C VAL A 181 -8.50 12.43 -12.17
N LYS A 182 -8.64 13.42 -11.27
CA LYS A 182 -9.96 13.97 -10.90
C LYS A 182 -10.71 14.57 -12.10
N HIS A 183 -10.04 15.36 -12.95
CA HIS A 183 -10.65 15.90 -14.15
C HIS A 183 -11.07 14.79 -15.15
N MET A 184 -10.21 13.79 -15.35
CA MET A 184 -10.52 12.65 -16.22
C MET A 184 -11.68 11.80 -15.71
N LEU A 185 -11.78 11.56 -14.40
CA LEU A 185 -12.90 10.86 -13.79
C LEU A 185 -14.21 11.65 -13.93
N LEU A 186 -14.21 12.93 -13.58
CA LEU A 186 -15.39 13.79 -13.65
C LEU A 186 -15.90 13.91 -15.11
N LYS A 187 -14.99 14.07 -16.09
CA LYS A 187 -15.32 14.07 -17.52
C LYS A 187 -15.89 12.72 -18.00
N ARG A 188 -15.48 11.60 -17.40
CA ARG A 188 -16.04 10.27 -17.70
C ARG A 188 -17.40 10.06 -17.03
N GLU A 189 -17.62 10.59 -15.83
CA GLU A 189 -18.91 10.61 -15.14
C GLU A 189 -19.94 11.45 -15.91
N GLU A 190 -19.56 12.62 -16.43
CA GLU A 190 -20.37 13.43 -17.35
C GLU A 190 -20.74 12.66 -18.63
N GLN A 191 -19.78 11.96 -19.25
CA GLN A 191 -20.01 11.15 -20.45
C GLN A 191 -20.93 9.94 -20.19
N LEU A 192 -20.82 9.30 -19.02
CA LEU A 192 -21.73 8.24 -18.60
C LEU A 192 -23.13 8.80 -18.37
N SER A 193 -23.27 9.91 -17.62
CA SER A 193 -24.55 10.59 -17.39
C SER A 193 -25.23 11.04 -18.68
N HIS A 194 -24.46 11.39 -19.72
CA HIS A 194 -24.99 11.70 -21.05
C HIS A 194 -25.55 10.43 -21.73
N ARG A 195 -24.76 9.35 -21.79
CA ARG A 195 -25.20 8.06 -22.37
C ARG A 195 -26.38 7.44 -21.64
N GLU A 196 -26.47 7.59 -20.33
CA GLU A 196 -27.64 7.17 -19.53
C GLU A 196 -28.92 7.96 -19.88
N LYS A 197 -28.79 9.21 -20.34
CA LYS A 197 -29.93 10.01 -20.82
C LYS A 197 -30.30 9.58 -22.24
N GLU A 198 -29.32 9.39 -23.13
CA GLU A 198 -29.55 8.83 -24.47
C GLU A 198 -30.22 7.45 -24.43
N LEU A 199 -29.77 6.55 -23.55
CA LEU A 199 -30.35 5.22 -23.40
C LEU A 199 -31.78 5.25 -22.83
N ARG A 200 -32.09 6.20 -21.94
CA ARG A 200 -33.47 6.41 -21.46
C ARG A 200 -34.39 6.92 -22.56
N LEU A 201 -33.97 7.96 -23.29
CA LEU A 201 -34.73 8.51 -24.42
C LEU A 201 -34.98 7.43 -25.49
N ARG A 202 -33.96 6.65 -25.87
CA ARG A 202 -34.12 5.51 -26.80
C ARG A 202 -35.01 4.39 -26.23
N GLY A 203 -35.03 4.20 -24.91
CA GLY A 203 -35.94 3.27 -24.24
C GLY A 203 -37.39 3.75 -24.27
N GLU A 204 -37.63 5.05 -24.08
CA GLU A 204 -38.93 5.70 -24.22
C GLU A 204 -39.41 5.64 -25.67
N GLU A 205 -38.58 6.01 -26.65
CA GLU A 205 -38.83 5.85 -28.09
C GLU A 205 -39.20 4.40 -28.45
N LEU A 206 -38.40 3.41 -28.04
CA LEU A 206 -38.67 1.98 -28.27
C LEU A 206 -39.99 1.53 -27.65
N ASN A 207 -40.36 2.03 -26.47
CA ASN A 207 -41.63 1.72 -25.84
C ASN A 207 -42.82 2.36 -26.57
N THR A 208 -42.68 3.60 -27.08
CA THR A 208 -43.72 4.21 -27.93
C THR A 208 -43.87 3.44 -29.25
N ALA A 209 -42.76 3.05 -29.89
CA ALA A 209 -42.76 2.27 -31.12
C ALA A 209 -43.43 0.89 -30.94
N ARG A 210 -43.19 0.23 -29.79
CA ARG A 210 -43.89 -1.02 -29.41
C ARG A 210 -45.38 -0.82 -29.20
N LEU A 211 -45.79 0.27 -28.54
CA LEU A 211 -47.20 0.59 -28.33
C LEU A 211 -47.91 0.86 -29.67
N THR A 212 -47.29 1.65 -30.56
CA THR A 212 -47.84 1.88 -31.91
C THR A 212 -47.86 0.60 -32.74
N LEU A 213 -46.86 -0.28 -32.61
CA LEU A 213 -46.85 -1.56 -33.31
C LEU A 213 -48.03 -2.44 -32.87
N SER A 214 -48.27 -2.58 -31.56
CA SER A 214 -49.47 -3.26 -31.04
C SER A 214 -50.73 -2.66 -31.65
N GLN A 215 -50.92 -1.34 -31.52
CA GLN A 215 -52.10 -0.65 -32.07
C GLN A 215 -52.27 -0.82 -33.59
N THR A 216 -51.20 -1.03 -34.36
CA THR A 216 -51.30 -1.38 -35.79
C THR A 216 -51.57 -2.85 -36.04
N GLN A 217 -51.12 -3.76 -35.16
CA GLN A 217 -51.46 -5.18 -35.22
C GLN A 217 -52.93 -5.40 -34.85
N ASP A 218 -53.40 -4.77 -33.77
CA ASP A 218 -54.80 -4.78 -33.33
C ASP A 218 -55.73 -4.35 -34.48
N LYS A 219 -55.42 -3.22 -35.15
CA LYS A 219 -56.15 -2.73 -36.34
C LYS A 219 -56.05 -3.63 -37.57
N LEU A 220 -54.95 -4.37 -37.73
CA LEU A 220 -54.82 -5.35 -38.82
C LEU A 220 -55.64 -6.61 -38.55
N TYR A 221 -55.89 -6.96 -37.28
CA TYR A 221 -56.87 -7.98 -36.91
C TYR A 221 -58.31 -7.48 -37.14
N GLU A 222 -58.65 -6.28 -36.69
CA GLU A 222 -59.97 -5.64 -36.94
C GLU A 222 -60.30 -5.61 -38.45
N LEU A 223 -59.41 -5.07 -39.29
CA LEU A 223 -59.56 -5.05 -40.75
C LEU A 223 -59.57 -6.46 -41.38
N GLY A 224 -58.95 -7.44 -40.73
CA GLY A 224 -58.99 -8.85 -41.15
C GLY A 224 -60.38 -9.46 -40.93
N GLU A 225 -60.98 -9.25 -39.76
CA GLU A 225 -62.34 -9.70 -39.44
C GLU A 225 -63.38 -9.01 -40.34
N GLU A 226 -63.26 -7.71 -40.58
CA GLU A 226 -64.09 -6.97 -41.54
C GLU A 226 -63.96 -7.54 -42.97
N HIS A 227 -62.74 -7.83 -43.43
CA HIS A 227 -62.52 -8.42 -44.74
C HIS A 227 -63.10 -9.83 -44.86
N GLU A 228 -62.96 -10.67 -43.82
CA GLU A 228 -63.61 -11.98 -43.77
C GLU A 228 -65.14 -11.87 -43.78
N GLU A 229 -65.72 -10.89 -43.11
CA GLU A 229 -67.17 -10.63 -43.14
C GLU A 229 -67.65 -10.19 -44.52
N MET A 230 -66.92 -9.28 -45.18
CA MET A 230 -67.19 -8.88 -46.55
C MET A 230 -67.05 -10.05 -47.54
N CYS A 231 -66.09 -10.96 -47.33
CA CYS A 231 -65.97 -12.18 -48.13
C CYS A 231 -67.12 -13.16 -47.89
N ARG A 232 -67.56 -13.33 -46.63
CA ARG A 232 -68.75 -14.12 -46.27
C ARG A 232 -70.02 -13.56 -46.93
N SER A 233 -70.23 -12.26 -46.87
CA SER A 233 -71.38 -11.57 -47.49
C SER A 233 -71.36 -11.65 -49.02
N ASN A 234 -70.21 -11.37 -49.66
CA ASN A 234 -70.07 -11.44 -51.11
C ASN A 234 -70.29 -12.88 -51.64
N SER A 235 -69.85 -13.90 -50.89
CA SER A 235 -70.13 -15.31 -51.21
C SER A 235 -71.64 -15.62 -51.18
N GLN A 236 -72.38 -15.09 -50.21
CA GLN A 236 -73.84 -15.24 -50.11
C GLN A 236 -74.59 -14.51 -51.23
N LEU A 237 -74.16 -13.30 -51.58
CA LEU A 237 -74.70 -12.54 -52.72
C LEU A 237 -74.42 -13.26 -54.05
N GLN A 238 -73.25 -13.91 -54.18
CA GLN A 238 -72.94 -14.72 -55.35
C GLN A 238 -73.84 -15.96 -55.45
N THR A 239 -74.09 -16.68 -54.35
CA THR A 239 -75.04 -17.81 -54.39
C THR A 239 -76.46 -17.36 -54.75
N GLN A 240 -76.93 -16.24 -54.19
CA GLN A 240 -78.26 -15.68 -54.53
C GLN A 240 -78.34 -15.24 -56.01
N ARG A 241 -77.27 -14.65 -56.56
CA ARG A 241 -77.19 -14.33 -57.99
C ARG A 241 -77.29 -15.59 -58.86
N ASP A 242 -76.58 -16.64 -58.48
CA ASP A 242 -76.50 -17.88 -59.28
C ASP A 242 -77.80 -18.70 -59.18
N GLU A 243 -78.50 -18.64 -58.04
CA GLU A 243 -79.89 -19.10 -57.86
C GLU A 243 -80.85 -18.33 -58.79
N LEU A 244 -80.86 -17.00 -58.74
CA LEU A 244 -81.71 -16.15 -59.60
C LEU A 244 -81.42 -16.33 -61.10
N LEU A 245 -80.17 -16.60 -61.49
CA LEU A 245 -79.81 -16.95 -62.87
C LEU A 245 -80.37 -18.31 -63.29
N SER A 246 -80.42 -19.30 -62.37
CA SER A 246 -81.09 -20.58 -62.62
C SER A 246 -82.60 -20.43 -62.76
N GLU A 247 -83.25 -19.64 -61.89
CA GLU A 247 -84.68 -19.33 -61.99
C GLU A 247 -85.01 -18.60 -63.30
N ARG A 248 -84.19 -17.62 -63.70
CA ARG A 248 -84.33 -16.95 -64.99
C ARG A 248 -84.20 -17.92 -66.16
N ALA A 249 -83.20 -18.81 -66.15
CA ALA A 249 -83.03 -19.81 -67.19
C ALA A 249 -84.19 -20.82 -67.24
N GLU A 250 -84.84 -21.11 -66.11
CA GLU A 250 -86.10 -21.86 -66.10
C GLU A 250 -87.28 -21.06 -66.65
N ALA A 251 -87.42 -19.78 -66.31
CA ALA A 251 -88.46 -18.92 -66.88
C ALA A 251 -88.33 -18.81 -68.40
N GLU A 252 -87.11 -18.64 -68.93
CA GLU A 252 -86.83 -18.58 -70.36
C GLU A 252 -87.13 -19.91 -71.07
N ARG A 253 -86.79 -21.06 -70.45
CA ARG A 253 -87.22 -22.39 -70.95
C ARG A 253 -88.75 -22.50 -71.03
N ARG A 254 -89.47 -22.07 -69.99
CA ARG A 254 -90.94 -22.08 -69.93
C ARG A 254 -91.56 -21.15 -70.98
N VAL A 255 -90.95 -20.00 -71.29
CA VAL A 255 -91.38 -19.11 -72.38
C VAL A 255 -91.23 -19.79 -73.73
N VAL A 256 -90.07 -20.38 -74.04
CA VAL A 256 -89.84 -21.11 -75.31
C VAL A 256 -90.79 -22.31 -75.48
N ASP A 257 -91.13 -22.99 -74.39
CA ASP A 257 -92.14 -24.08 -74.41
C ASP A 257 -93.57 -23.56 -74.65
N LEU A 258 -93.91 -22.36 -74.17
CA LEU A 258 -95.19 -21.69 -74.43
C LEU A 258 -95.26 -21.14 -75.88
N GLU A 259 -94.19 -20.53 -76.38
CA GLU A 259 -94.08 -20.04 -77.77
C GLU A 259 -94.24 -21.18 -78.78
N ARG A 260 -93.60 -22.33 -78.52
CA ARG A 260 -93.79 -23.54 -79.35
C ARG A 260 -95.24 -23.99 -79.35
N ARG A 261 -95.89 -23.99 -78.19
CA ARG A 261 -97.30 -24.38 -78.04
C ARG A 261 -98.26 -23.37 -78.66
N GLU A 262 -97.90 -22.09 -78.70
CA GLU A 262 -98.62 -21.08 -79.47
C GLU A 262 -98.49 -21.36 -80.98
N GLN A 263 -97.29 -21.66 -81.48
CA GLN A 263 -97.08 -22.02 -82.89
C GLN A 263 -97.86 -23.29 -83.29
N GLU A 264 -97.90 -24.32 -82.42
CA GLU A 264 -98.75 -25.51 -82.59
C GLU A 264 -100.24 -25.14 -82.70
N LEU A 265 -100.72 -24.24 -81.85
CA LEU A 265 -102.12 -23.76 -81.87
C LEU A 265 -102.41 -22.87 -83.09
N GLN A 266 -101.48 -22.01 -83.51
CA GLN A 266 -101.61 -21.19 -84.73
C GLN A 266 -101.68 -22.09 -85.98
N GLN A 267 -100.84 -23.14 -86.06
CA GLN A 267 -100.89 -24.14 -87.13
C GLN A 267 -102.23 -24.89 -87.14
N LEU A 268 -102.74 -25.28 -85.96
CA LEU A 268 -104.05 -25.94 -85.84
C LEU A 268 -105.20 -25.02 -86.28
N ILE A 269 -105.17 -23.74 -85.88
CA ILE A 269 -106.15 -22.73 -86.33
C ILE A 269 -106.07 -22.53 -87.84
N GLN A 270 -104.87 -22.49 -88.43
CA GLN A 270 -104.70 -22.34 -89.87
C GLN A 270 -105.21 -23.59 -90.63
N GLN A 271 -104.94 -24.79 -90.13
CA GLN A 271 -105.45 -26.05 -90.69
C GLN A 271 -106.97 -26.10 -90.65
N VAL A 272 -107.58 -25.81 -89.49
CA VAL A 272 -109.06 -25.75 -89.33
C VAL A 272 -109.66 -24.67 -90.24
N SER A 273 -109.00 -23.53 -90.42
CA SER A 273 -109.43 -22.47 -91.34
C SER A 273 -109.39 -22.91 -92.80
N GLN A 274 -108.34 -23.62 -93.22
CA GLN A 274 -108.26 -24.20 -94.56
C GLN A 274 -109.32 -25.28 -94.78
N ASP A 275 -109.55 -26.15 -93.81
CA ASP A 275 -110.54 -27.23 -93.94
C ASP A 275 -111.98 -26.69 -93.90
N PHE A 276 -112.24 -25.62 -93.15
CA PHE A 276 -113.47 -24.85 -93.23
C PHE A 276 -113.66 -24.22 -94.62
N GLN A 277 -112.62 -23.59 -95.19
CA GLN A 277 -112.69 -23.04 -96.55
C GLN A 277 -112.93 -24.13 -97.62
N LYS A 278 -112.28 -25.29 -97.50
CA LYS A 278 -112.53 -26.45 -98.37
C LYS A 278 -113.99 -26.92 -98.23
N ALA A 279 -114.48 -27.10 -97.01
CA ALA A 279 -115.87 -27.49 -96.73
C ALA A 279 -116.87 -26.47 -97.29
N GLN A 280 -116.61 -25.17 -97.14
CA GLN A 280 -117.42 -24.10 -97.71
C GLN A 280 -117.38 -24.11 -99.25
N SER A 281 -116.23 -24.33 -99.88
CA SER A 281 -116.13 -24.42 -101.34
C SER A 281 -116.87 -25.65 -101.90
N ASN A 282 -116.85 -26.77 -101.17
CA ASN A 282 -117.60 -27.97 -101.49
C ASN A 282 -119.12 -27.75 -101.28
N ALA A 283 -119.53 -27.09 -100.19
CA ALA A 283 -120.92 -26.72 -99.95
C ALA A 283 -121.46 -25.82 -101.08
N ASN A 284 -120.72 -24.78 -101.45
CA ASN A 284 -121.08 -23.88 -102.56
C ASN A 284 -121.09 -24.61 -103.93
N ALA A 285 -120.27 -25.65 -104.11
CA ALA A 285 -120.29 -26.49 -105.32
C ALA A 285 -121.51 -27.43 -105.34
N HIS A 286 -121.88 -28.01 -104.20
CA HIS A 286 -123.11 -28.79 -104.05
C HIS A 286 -124.36 -27.92 -104.19
N GLU A 287 -124.35 -26.69 -103.67
CA GLU A 287 -125.42 -25.70 -103.85
C GLU A 287 -125.61 -25.39 -105.34
N LYS A 288 -124.55 -25.04 -106.07
CA LYS A 288 -124.61 -24.82 -107.53
C LYS A 288 -125.05 -26.07 -108.32
N ALA A 289 -124.66 -27.27 -107.87
CA ALA A 289 -125.13 -28.51 -108.47
C ALA A 289 -126.63 -28.73 -108.21
N MET A 290 -127.13 -28.38 -107.02
CA MET A 290 -128.56 -28.38 -106.69
C MET A 290 -129.33 -27.33 -107.48
N GLU A 291 -128.83 -26.09 -107.60
CA GLU A 291 -129.40 -25.05 -108.47
C GLU A 291 -129.48 -25.52 -109.93
N HIS A 292 -128.42 -26.14 -110.44
CA HIS A 292 -128.40 -26.66 -111.81
C HIS A 292 -129.40 -27.80 -111.99
N LEU A 293 -129.44 -28.79 -111.08
CA LEU A 293 -130.43 -29.88 -111.10
C LEU A 293 -131.86 -29.34 -110.97
N GLN A 294 -132.08 -28.29 -110.18
CA GLN A 294 -133.38 -27.63 -110.04
C GLN A 294 -133.74 -26.82 -111.31
N SER A 295 -132.76 -26.25 -112.00
CA SER A 295 -132.95 -25.59 -113.31
C SER A 295 -133.30 -26.60 -114.41
N GLU A 296 -132.62 -27.75 -114.47
CA GLU A 296 -132.94 -28.84 -115.40
C GLU A 296 -134.28 -29.50 -115.04
N HIS A 297 -134.62 -29.65 -113.76
CA HIS A 297 -135.94 -30.10 -113.33
C HIS A 297 -137.04 -29.12 -113.77
N ASN A 298 -136.85 -27.81 -113.57
CA ASN A 298 -137.81 -26.79 -114.01
C ASN A 298 -137.94 -26.75 -115.54
N LYS A 299 -136.85 -26.96 -116.28
CA LYS A 299 -136.80 -27.07 -117.74
C LYS A 299 -137.48 -28.35 -118.24
N LEU A 300 -137.25 -29.49 -117.60
CA LEU A 300 -137.95 -30.76 -117.88
C LEU A 300 -139.44 -30.66 -117.56
N LYS A 301 -139.81 -29.98 -116.46
CA LYS A 301 -141.20 -29.68 -116.10
C LYS A 301 -141.87 -28.75 -117.12
N LEU A 302 -141.16 -27.73 -117.61
CA LEU A 302 -141.62 -26.86 -118.69
C LEU A 302 -141.76 -27.63 -120.01
N GLN A 303 -140.81 -28.51 -120.34
CA GLN A 303 -140.91 -29.41 -121.51
C GLN A 303 -142.07 -30.40 -121.37
N HIS A 304 -142.34 -30.91 -120.17
CA HIS A 304 -143.48 -31.78 -119.89
C HIS A 304 -144.81 -31.03 -120.04
N GLU A 305 -144.95 -29.84 -119.48
CA GLU A 305 -146.13 -28.99 -119.68
C GLU A 305 -146.28 -28.54 -121.15
N GLN A 306 -145.19 -28.23 -121.86
CA GLN A 306 -145.22 -27.98 -123.31
C GLN A 306 -145.62 -29.22 -124.11
N HIS A 307 -145.20 -30.42 -123.72
CA HIS A 307 -145.58 -31.67 -124.38
C HIS A 307 -147.04 -32.03 -124.08
N LYS A 308 -147.50 -31.83 -122.84
CA LYS A 308 -148.88 -31.99 -122.39
C LYS A 308 -149.81 -31.02 -123.13
N ASN A 309 -149.43 -29.74 -123.25
CA ASN A 309 -150.17 -28.75 -124.02
C ASN A 309 -150.13 -29.06 -125.53
N LYS A 310 -149.02 -29.58 -126.08
CA LYS A 310 -148.99 -30.08 -127.46
C LYS A 310 -149.90 -31.28 -127.67
N VAL A 311 -149.94 -32.24 -126.73
CA VAL A 311 -150.87 -33.38 -126.78
C VAL A 311 -152.30 -32.86 -126.77
N ALA A 312 -152.67 -32.01 -125.82
CA ALA A 312 -153.98 -31.39 -125.72
C ALA A 312 -154.36 -30.61 -127.00
N VAL A 313 -153.44 -29.83 -127.59
CA VAL A 313 -153.69 -29.15 -128.88
C VAL A 313 -153.89 -30.17 -130.02
N THR A 314 -153.11 -31.25 -130.09
CA THR A 314 -153.34 -32.33 -131.10
C THR A 314 -154.56 -33.21 -130.82
N GLU A 315 -155.15 -33.09 -129.63
CA GLU A 315 -156.39 -33.75 -129.20
C GLU A 315 -157.58 -32.85 -129.57
N GLU A 316 -157.54 -31.56 -129.22
CA GLU A 316 -158.46 -30.53 -129.73
C GLU A 316 -158.47 -30.45 -131.27
N GLU A 317 -157.31 -30.55 -131.93
CA GLU A 317 -157.24 -30.57 -133.40
C GLU A 317 -157.86 -31.84 -133.98
N ARG A 318 -157.76 -32.99 -133.28
CA ARG A 318 -158.49 -34.22 -133.67
C ARG A 318 -160.00 -34.07 -133.47
N GLU A 319 -160.44 -33.46 -132.37
CA GLU A 319 -161.85 -33.19 -132.09
C GLU A 319 -162.44 -32.20 -133.10
N ARG A 320 -161.70 -31.13 -133.44
CA ARG A 320 -162.05 -30.21 -134.54
C ARG A 320 -162.14 -30.96 -135.86
N LEU A 321 -161.18 -31.82 -136.21
CA LEU A 321 -161.23 -32.58 -137.47
C LEU A 321 -162.42 -33.54 -137.53
N LEU A 322 -162.81 -34.13 -136.39
CA LEU A 322 -164.01 -34.98 -136.28
C LEU A 322 -165.29 -34.15 -136.44
N ALA A 323 -165.38 -32.97 -135.83
CA ALA A 323 -166.49 -32.05 -136.01
C ALA A 323 -166.61 -31.57 -137.47
N ASP A 324 -165.50 -31.16 -138.09
CA ASP A 324 -165.39 -30.74 -139.49
C ASP A 324 -165.89 -31.82 -140.46
N LEU A 325 -165.62 -33.09 -140.17
CA LEU A 325 -166.05 -34.23 -140.99
C LEU A 325 -167.54 -34.57 -140.76
N GLN A 326 -168.04 -34.41 -139.53
CA GLN A 326 -169.47 -34.55 -139.23
C GLN A 326 -170.30 -33.42 -139.87
N GLU A 327 -169.83 -32.18 -139.81
CA GLU A 327 -170.50 -31.04 -140.46
C GLU A 327 -170.44 -31.17 -141.99
N LYS A 328 -169.31 -31.59 -142.57
CA LYS A 328 -169.22 -31.85 -144.02
C LYS A 328 -170.22 -32.90 -144.49
N ALA A 329 -170.38 -34.01 -143.74
CA ALA A 329 -171.42 -35.01 -144.04
C ALA A 329 -172.83 -34.37 -144.02
N ALA A 330 -173.17 -33.68 -142.92
CA ALA A 330 -174.47 -33.03 -142.76
C ALA A 330 -174.73 -31.87 -143.75
N SER A 331 -173.68 -31.30 -144.35
CA SER A 331 -173.76 -30.23 -145.36
C SER A 331 -173.99 -30.75 -146.78
N LEU A 332 -173.53 -31.96 -147.10
CA LEU A 332 -173.69 -32.57 -148.42
C LEU A 332 -175.12 -33.09 -148.64
N GLU A 333 -175.77 -33.60 -147.58
CA GLU A 333 -177.18 -34.01 -147.61
C GLU A 333 -178.15 -32.85 -147.89
N ARG A 334 -177.76 -31.60 -147.59
CA ARG A 334 -178.64 -30.41 -147.68
C ARG A 334 -178.40 -29.49 -148.89
N ARG A 335 -177.57 -29.90 -149.86
CA ARG A 335 -177.25 -29.08 -151.06
C ARG A 335 -177.77 -29.67 -152.38
N LEU A 336 -178.91 -30.35 -152.33
CA LEU A 336 -179.56 -30.96 -153.50
C LEU A 336 -180.85 -30.25 -153.97
N GLU A 337 -181.25 -29.14 -153.33
CA GLU A 337 -182.52 -28.44 -153.63
C GLU A 337 -182.36 -26.90 -153.79
N ALA A 338 -183.01 -26.36 -154.85
CA ALA A 338 -183.30 -24.93 -155.16
C ALA A 338 -182.17 -23.98 -155.68
N ASN A 339 -182.62 -22.84 -156.26
CA ASN A 339 -181.90 -21.91 -157.16
C ASN A 339 -182.50 -20.46 -157.09
N TYR A 340 -181.95 -19.51 -157.89
CA TYR A 340 -182.47 -18.16 -158.28
C TYR A 340 -182.19 -16.96 -157.32
N SER A 341 -182.08 -15.67 -157.74
CA SER A 341 -181.91 -15.06 -159.10
C SER A 341 -181.59 -13.53 -159.11
N GLN A 342 -180.63 -13.12 -159.95
CA GLN A 342 -180.61 -11.94 -160.86
C GLN A 342 -180.81 -10.48 -160.38
N ASP A 343 -181.14 -10.16 -159.12
CA ASP A 343 -181.23 -8.75 -158.66
C ASP A 343 -179.85 -8.11 -158.31
N GLU A 344 -178.78 -8.92 -158.34
CA GLU A 344 -177.47 -8.58 -157.76
C GLU A 344 -176.68 -7.52 -158.54
N HIS A 345 -176.81 -7.46 -159.87
CA HIS A 345 -175.88 -6.71 -160.74
C HIS A 345 -175.93 -5.19 -160.59
N LEU A 346 -177.02 -4.59 -160.09
CA LEU A 346 -177.04 -3.14 -159.82
C LEU A 346 -176.32 -2.78 -158.50
N GLN A 347 -176.16 -3.76 -157.61
CA GLN A 347 -175.61 -3.56 -156.28
C GLN A 347 -174.08 -3.53 -156.27
N ASP A 348 -173.42 -4.15 -157.25
CA ASP A 348 -171.95 -4.25 -157.31
C ASP A 348 -171.26 -2.94 -157.72
N LEU A 349 -171.83 -2.15 -158.63
CA LEU A 349 -171.25 -0.84 -159.00
C LEU A 349 -171.17 0.13 -157.82
N LEU A 350 -172.06 0.00 -156.83
CA LEU A 350 -172.02 0.80 -155.60
C LEU A 350 -170.97 0.29 -154.60
N LYS A 351 -170.56 -0.98 -154.67
CA LYS A 351 -169.48 -1.57 -153.85
C LYS A 351 -168.10 -1.14 -154.36
N GLU A 352 -167.90 -0.99 -155.67
CA GLU A 352 -166.61 -0.55 -156.21
C GLU A 352 -166.24 0.88 -155.80
N LYS A 353 -167.22 1.80 -155.73
CA LYS A 353 -166.96 3.18 -155.30
C LYS A 353 -166.48 3.25 -153.85
N SER A 354 -167.17 2.57 -152.92
CA SER A 354 -166.79 2.58 -151.50
C SER A 354 -165.43 1.90 -151.26
N ALA A 355 -165.11 0.84 -152.00
CA ALA A 355 -163.81 0.17 -151.93
C ALA A 355 -162.62 1.08 -152.34
N LEU A 356 -162.84 2.04 -153.25
CA LEU A 356 -161.81 3.02 -153.64
C LEU A 356 -161.68 4.17 -152.64
N GLU A 357 -162.78 4.64 -152.06
CA GLU A 357 -162.76 5.65 -151.00
C GLU A 357 -162.08 5.11 -149.71
N GLN A 358 -162.31 3.83 -149.38
CA GLN A 358 -161.64 3.15 -148.26
C GLN A 358 -160.11 3.08 -148.42
N ARG A 359 -159.62 2.66 -149.59
CA ARG A 359 -158.16 2.50 -149.85
C ARG A 359 -157.37 3.81 -149.71
N LEU A 360 -157.98 4.96 -149.99
CA LEU A 360 -157.34 6.26 -149.81
C LEU A 360 -157.09 6.57 -148.32
N GLU A 361 -158.00 6.17 -147.44
CA GLU A 361 -157.89 6.40 -146.01
C GLU A 361 -156.96 5.39 -145.33
N GLU A 362 -156.96 4.12 -145.79
CA GLU A 362 -155.97 3.12 -145.38
C GLU A 362 -154.53 3.58 -145.67
N ALA A 363 -154.28 4.15 -146.86
CA ALA A 363 -152.96 4.70 -147.22
C ALA A 363 -152.55 5.90 -146.34
N ARG A 364 -153.51 6.73 -145.90
CA ARG A 364 -153.26 7.81 -144.93
C ARG A 364 -152.94 7.28 -143.54
N GLY A 365 -153.64 6.24 -143.10
CA GLY A 365 -153.38 5.55 -141.83
C GLY A 365 -151.94 5.02 -141.76
N GLN A 366 -151.49 4.30 -142.79
CA GLN A 366 -150.12 3.77 -142.87
C GLN A 366 -149.04 4.87 -142.88
N LEU A 367 -149.30 6.00 -143.53
CA LEU A 367 -148.40 7.16 -143.52
C LEU A 367 -148.35 7.87 -142.15
N LEU A 368 -149.45 7.86 -141.39
CA LEU A 368 -149.47 8.36 -140.02
C LEU A 368 -148.71 7.42 -139.07
N GLU A 369 -148.95 6.11 -139.18
CA GLU A 369 -148.33 5.06 -138.37
C GLU A 369 -146.81 5.01 -138.55
N THR A 370 -146.33 5.05 -139.79
CA THR A 370 -144.88 5.12 -140.08
C THR A 370 -144.25 6.40 -139.52
N ARG A 371 -144.96 7.54 -139.54
CA ARG A 371 -144.49 8.78 -138.90
C ARG A 371 -144.43 8.66 -137.38
N THR A 372 -145.42 8.05 -136.73
CA THR A 372 -145.39 7.82 -135.28
C THR A 372 -144.27 6.84 -134.88
N ASN A 373 -144.07 5.77 -135.65
CA ASN A 373 -143.03 4.77 -135.38
C ASN A 373 -141.61 5.33 -135.59
N HIS A 374 -141.40 6.23 -136.55
CA HIS A 374 -140.15 6.97 -136.67
C HIS A 374 -139.94 7.93 -135.48
N THR A 375 -141.00 8.62 -135.05
CA THR A 375 -140.94 9.57 -133.92
C THR A 375 -140.58 8.85 -132.61
N THR A 376 -141.19 7.70 -132.30
CA THR A 376 -140.88 6.92 -131.10
C THR A 376 -139.47 6.32 -131.12
N ALA A 377 -138.98 5.92 -132.30
CA ALA A 377 -137.59 5.47 -132.47
C ALA A 377 -136.57 6.59 -132.17
N VAL A 378 -136.81 7.81 -132.67
CA VAL A 378 -135.96 8.98 -132.38
C VAL A 378 -135.96 9.29 -130.87
N SER A 379 -137.13 9.40 -130.23
CA SER A 379 -137.22 9.64 -128.78
C SER A 379 -136.51 8.56 -127.95
N SER A 380 -136.53 7.30 -128.39
CA SER A 380 -135.82 6.19 -127.74
C SER A 380 -134.30 6.36 -127.82
N LEU A 381 -133.78 6.74 -128.98
CA LEU A 381 -132.36 7.00 -129.19
C LEU A 381 -131.88 8.25 -128.41
N GLU A 382 -132.68 9.32 -128.38
CA GLU A 382 -132.37 10.51 -127.57
C GLU A 382 -132.35 10.18 -126.06
N ALA A 383 -133.28 9.35 -125.59
CA ALA A 383 -133.27 8.84 -124.22
C ALA A 383 -132.11 7.88 -123.94
N GLN A 384 -131.60 7.15 -124.93
CA GLN A 384 -130.40 6.31 -124.80
C GLN A 384 -129.12 7.17 -124.75
N ILE A 385 -128.97 8.14 -125.64
CA ILE A 385 -127.87 9.12 -125.65
C ILE A 385 -127.82 9.90 -124.33
N SER A 386 -128.97 10.30 -123.81
CA SER A 386 -129.06 11.01 -122.52
C SER A 386 -128.61 10.14 -121.35
N ARG A 387 -129.00 8.86 -121.31
CA ARG A 387 -128.53 7.88 -120.31
C ARG A 387 -127.03 7.59 -120.44
N GLN A 388 -126.50 7.50 -121.66
CA GLN A 388 -125.06 7.35 -121.89
C GLN A 388 -124.27 8.58 -121.44
N LYS A 389 -124.76 9.79 -121.70
CA LYS A 389 -124.14 11.04 -121.20
C LYS A 389 -124.07 11.07 -119.66
N ALA A 390 -125.16 10.71 -118.98
CA ALA A 390 -125.18 10.61 -117.51
C ALA A 390 -124.17 9.57 -117.01
N SER A 391 -124.16 8.36 -117.59
CA SER A 391 -123.19 7.32 -117.23
C SER A 391 -121.74 7.74 -117.46
N ILE A 392 -121.45 8.54 -118.49
CA ILE A 392 -120.12 9.12 -118.74
C ILE A 392 -119.76 10.14 -117.66
N THR A 393 -120.68 11.00 -117.22
CA THR A 393 -120.40 11.95 -116.13
C THR A 393 -120.17 11.23 -114.79
N ASP A 394 -120.90 10.15 -114.52
CA ASP A 394 -120.74 9.36 -113.29
C ASP A 394 -119.41 8.59 -113.27
N LEU A 395 -118.96 8.09 -114.42
CA LEU A 395 -117.62 7.50 -114.55
C LEU A 395 -116.52 8.56 -114.41
N GLN A 396 -116.73 9.79 -114.91
CA GLN A 396 -115.76 10.89 -114.75
C GLN A 396 -115.63 11.37 -113.30
N THR A 397 -116.72 11.40 -112.52
CA THR A 397 -116.63 11.72 -111.08
C THR A 397 -115.99 10.58 -110.29
N LEU A 398 -116.32 9.31 -110.60
CA LEU A 398 -115.71 8.15 -109.96
C LEU A 398 -114.19 8.06 -110.22
N VAL A 399 -113.73 8.35 -111.44
CA VAL A 399 -112.29 8.43 -111.76
C VAL A 399 -111.61 9.53 -110.95
N LYS A 400 -112.17 10.75 -110.88
CA LYS A 400 -111.63 11.83 -110.05
C LYS A 400 -111.52 11.45 -108.57
N HIS A 401 -112.57 10.85 -107.99
CA HIS A 401 -112.51 10.38 -106.61
C HIS A 401 -111.46 9.28 -106.40
N LYS A 402 -111.21 8.41 -107.39
CA LYS A 402 -110.13 7.42 -107.34
C LYS A 402 -108.74 8.06 -107.44
N ASP A 403 -108.57 9.07 -108.29
CA ASP A 403 -107.31 9.79 -108.47
C ASP A 403 -106.98 10.65 -107.24
N ASP A 404 -107.97 11.36 -106.69
CA ASP A 404 -107.84 12.18 -105.48
C ASP A 404 -107.56 11.33 -104.24
N SER A 405 -108.26 10.18 -104.08
CA SER A 405 -107.95 9.24 -102.99
C SER A 405 -106.58 8.58 -103.18
N SER A 406 -106.18 8.22 -104.40
CA SER A 406 -104.83 7.74 -104.67
C SER A 406 -103.75 8.79 -104.40
N ARG A 407 -104.06 10.09 -104.59
CA ARG A 407 -103.15 11.19 -104.24
C ARG A 407 -103.02 11.32 -102.72
N ALA A 408 -104.13 11.35 -101.99
CA ALA A 408 -104.14 11.40 -100.53
C ALA A 408 -103.50 10.17 -99.85
N TYR A 409 -103.50 9.01 -100.49
CA TYR A 409 -102.72 7.85 -100.02
C TYR A 409 -101.21 8.04 -100.24
N LYS A 410 -100.78 8.60 -101.38
CA LYS A 410 -99.36 8.89 -101.65
C LYS A 410 -98.83 9.98 -100.73
N GLU A 411 -99.55 11.09 -100.60
CA GLU A 411 -99.20 12.21 -99.72
C GLU A 411 -98.93 11.71 -98.29
N ARG A 412 -99.78 10.82 -97.75
CA ARG A 412 -99.57 10.19 -96.44
C ARG A 412 -98.38 9.24 -96.37
N THR A 413 -98.11 8.46 -97.42
CA THR A 413 -96.90 7.60 -97.44
C THR A 413 -95.63 8.42 -97.57
N ASP A 414 -95.66 9.51 -98.32
CA ASP A 414 -94.52 10.41 -98.53
C ASP A 414 -94.24 11.23 -97.24
N GLU A 415 -95.27 11.64 -96.51
CA GLU A 415 -95.18 12.18 -95.14
C GLU A 415 -94.56 11.16 -94.17
N GLN A 416 -95.03 9.90 -94.18
CA GLN A 416 -94.50 8.84 -93.32
C GLN A 416 -93.04 8.47 -93.65
N ILE A 417 -92.67 8.44 -94.93
CA ILE A 417 -91.29 8.25 -95.38
C ILE A 417 -90.43 9.40 -94.88
N SER A 418 -90.87 10.65 -95.07
CA SER A 418 -90.15 11.85 -94.59
C SER A 418 -89.93 11.83 -93.07
N GLU A 419 -90.94 11.42 -92.29
CA GLU A 419 -90.81 11.31 -90.84
C GLU A 419 -89.82 10.19 -90.43
N LEU A 420 -89.85 9.04 -91.13
CA LEU A 420 -88.91 7.95 -90.88
C LEU A 420 -87.47 8.31 -91.28
N GLU A 421 -87.27 8.99 -92.41
CA GLU A 421 -85.98 9.51 -92.85
C GLU A 421 -85.42 10.54 -91.85
N GLN A 422 -86.24 11.46 -91.36
CA GLN A 422 -85.81 12.43 -90.35
C GLN A 422 -85.50 11.76 -89.00
N ARG A 423 -86.30 10.77 -88.56
CA ARG A 423 -85.99 9.97 -87.36
C ARG A 423 -84.69 9.17 -87.52
N LEU A 424 -84.39 8.66 -88.71
CA LEU A 424 -83.12 7.99 -89.01
C LEU A 424 -81.94 8.97 -88.99
N ALA A 425 -82.09 10.18 -89.53
CA ALA A 425 -81.08 11.24 -89.47
C ALA A 425 -80.79 11.67 -88.01
N ASP A 426 -81.84 11.92 -87.22
CA ASP A 426 -81.74 12.21 -85.78
C ASP A 426 -81.00 11.11 -85.01
N CYS A 427 -81.29 9.84 -85.32
CA CYS A 427 -80.59 8.70 -84.72
C CYS A 427 -79.13 8.60 -85.19
N ALA A 428 -78.83 8.92 -86.44
CA ALA A 428 -77.46 8.93 -86.97
C ALA A 428 -76.59 10.04 -86.32
N GLU A 429 -77.12 11.25 -86.14
CA GLU A 429 -76.40 12.32 -85.43
C GLU A 429 -76.25 12.00 -83.93
N LYS A 430 -77.25 11.40 -83.28
CA LYS A 430 -77.12 10.90 -81.90
C LYS A 430 -76.02 9.84 -81.80
N MET A 431 -75.98 8.87 -82.71
CA MET A 431 -74.92 7.85 -82.78
C MET A 431 -73.54 8.49 -82.94
N LYS A 432 -73.35 9.45 -83.86
CA LYS A 432 -72.09 10.20 -84.00
C LYS A 432 -71.70 10.92 -82.70
N SER A 433 -72.65 11.58 -82.04
CA SER A 433 -72.37 12.31 -80.80
C SER A 433 -71.94 11.40 -79.64
N LEU A 434 -72.57 10.22 -79.52
CA LEU A 434 -72.19 9.19 -78.54
C LEU A 434 -70.86 8.53 -78.88
N GLN A 435 -70.56 8.34 -80.18
CA GLN A 435 -69.29 7.80 -80.65
C GLN A 435 -68.15 8.79 -80.39
N GLN A 436 -68.32 10.09 -80.66
CA GLN A 436 -67.35 11.11 -80.28
C GLN A 436 -67.16 11.18 -78.76
N GLN A 437 -68.23 11.10 -77.97
CA GLN A 437 -68.12 11.05 -76.50
C GLN A 437 -67.38 9.80 -75.99
N LEU A 438 -67.49 8.67 -76.70
CA LEU A 438 -66.72 7.47 -76.41
C LEU A 438 -65.23 7.68 -76.74
N GLU A 439 -64.90 8.18 -77.93
CA GLU A 439 -63.52 8.50 -78.35
C GLU A 439 -62.85 9.56 -77.43
N ASP A 440 -63.59 10.60 -77.04
CA ASP A 440 -63.14 11.62 -76.08
C ASP A 440 -62.89 11.02 -74.69
N SER A 441 -63.74 10.06 -74.26
CA SER A 441 -63.59 9.35 -72.98
C SER A 441 -62.42 8.35 -73.01
N GLU A 442 -62.26 7.59 -74.10
CA GLU A 442 -61.16 6.63 -74.29
C GLU A 442 -59.82 7.38 -74.32
N THR A 443 -59.70 8.45 -75.12
CA THR A 443 -58.46 9.23 -75.11
C THR A 443 -58.25 10.00 -73.79
N HIS A 444 -59.24 10.14 -72.91
CA HIS A 444 -59.04 10.67 -71.56
C HIS A 444 -58.53 9.58 -70.59
N THR A 445 -59.08 8.36 -70.65
CA THR A 445 -58.60 7.24 -69.83
C THR A 445 -57.19 6.81 -70.24
N GLU A 446 -56.84 6.85 -71.54
CA GLU A 446 -55.47 6.63 -72.01
C GLU A 446 -54.48 7.65 -71.43
N LYS A 447 -54.82 8.96 -71.45
CA LYS A 447 -53.97 10.02 -70.86
C LYS A 447 -53.75 9.80 -69.37
N LEU A 448 -54.83 9.54 -68.62
CA LEU A 448 -54.75 9.20 -67.20
C LEU A 448 -53.90 7.95 -66.97
N GLN A 449 -54.03 6.91 -67.80
CA GLN A 449 -53.25 5.68 -67.67
C GLN A 449 -51.74 5.90 -67.95
N VAL A 450 -51.39 6.82 -68.85
CA VAL A 450 -50.01 7.27 -69.04
C VAL A 450 -49.51 8.04 -67.81
N GLU A 451 -50.25 9.07 -67.35
CA GLU A 451 -49.89 9.87 -66.17
C GLU A 451 -49.69 8.99 -64.90
N TRP A 452 -50.60 8.04 -64.66
CA TRP A 452 -50.47 7.04 -63.59
C TRP A 452 -49.26 6.12 -63.76
N SER A 453 -48.86 5.79 -65.00
CA SER A 453 -47.67 4.99 -65.27
C SER A 453 -46.37 5.77 -65.01
N GLU A 454 -46.34 7.06 -65.37
CA GLU A 454 -45.20 7.96 -65.15
C GLU A 454 -44.98 8.25 -63.67
N GLU A 455 -46.03 8.60 -62.90
CA GLU A 455 -45.88 8.82 -61.45
C GLU A 455 -45.54 7.51 -60.72
N ARG A 456 -46.07 6.36 -61.16
CA ARG A 456 -45.66 5.05 -60.63
C ARG A 456 -44.17 4.79 -60.85
N GLU A 457 -43.64 5.03 -62.05
CA GLU A 457 -42.21 4.83 -62.33
C GLU A 457 -41.33 5.83 -61.57
N ARG A 458 -41.76 7.09 -61.48
CA ARG A 458 -41.13 8.15 -60.69
C ARG A 458 -41.06 7.79 -59.20
N LEU A 459 -42.17 7.32 -58.61
CA LEU A 459 -42.21 6.82 -57.23
C LEU A 459 -41.34 5.57 -57.05
N GLN A 460 -41.31 4.66 -58.03
CA GLN A 460 -40.46 3.47 -57.99
C GLN A 460 -38.96 3.82 -58.08
N GLN A 461 -38.58 4.84 -58.84
CA GLN A 461 -37.24 5.42 -58.86
C GLN A 461 -36.90 6.15 -57.54
N GLN A 462 -37.86 6.84 -56.93
CA GLN A 462 -37.67 7.45 -55.61
C GLN A 462 -37.47 6.39 -54.51
N VAL A 463 -38.22 5.28 -54.56
CA VAL A 463 -38.04 4.15 -53.64
C VAL A 463 -36.71 3.44 -53.87
N SER A 464 -36.30 3.19 -55.11
CA SER A 464 -35.03 2.52 -55.41
C SER A 464 -33.82 3.37 -54.99
N THR A 465 -33.82 4.67 -55.28
CA THR A 465 -32.74 5.58 -54.88
C THR A 465 -32.65 5.78 -53.37
N GLN A 466 -33.78 5.85 -52.65
CA GLN A 466 -33.76 5.89 -51.17
C GLN A 466 -33.31 4.55 -50.57
N ARG A 467 -33.70 3.40 -51.16
CA ARG A 467 -33.20 2.08 -50.76
C ARG A 467 -31.69 1.95 -50.97
N GLN A 468 -31.17 2.43 -52.10
CA GLN A 468 -29.72 2.46 -52.36
C GLN A 468 -28.99 3.35 -51.34
N ARG A 469 -29.48 4.56 -51.07
CA ARG A 469 -28.92 5.43 -50.02
C ARG A 469 -28.98 4.81 -48.62
N GLY A 470 -29.97 3.95 -48.36
CA GLY A 470 -30.04 3.14 -47.14
C GLY A 470 -28.89 2.13 -47.07
N LEU A 471 -28.72 1.32 -48.13
CA LEU A 471 -27.65 0.33 -48.23
C LEU A 471 -26.24 0.95 -48.21
N GLU A 472 -26.04 2.09 -48.86
CA GLU A 472 -24.78 2.83 -48.80
C GLU A 472 -24.47 3.38 -47.40
N LYS A 473 -25.50 3.72 -46.61
CA LYS A 473 -25.32 4.14 -45.21
C LYS A 473 -25.01 2.95 -44.30
N THR A 474 -25.69 1.82 -44.46
CA THR A 474 -25.38 0.62 -43.65
C THR A 474 -23.98 0.11 -43.95
N ALA A 475 -23.58 0.02 -45.23
CA ALA A 475 -22.23 -0.39 -45.62
C ALA A 475 -21.12 0.51 -45.01
N ARG A 476 -21.32 1.83 -44.99
CA ARG A 476 -20.36 2.77 -44.35
C ARG A 476 -20.30 2.58 -42.84
N LEU A 477 -21.45 2.41 -42.17
CA LEU A 477 -21.49 2.15 -40.72
C LEU A 477 -20.88 0.78 -40.37
N GLU A 478 -21.05 -0.23 -41.22
CA GLU A 478 -20.39 -1.54 -41.09
C GLU A 478 -18.87 -1.42 -41.26
N GLU A 479 -18.39 -0.64 -42.22
CA GLU A 479 -16.97 -0.37 -42.42
C GLU A 479 -16.36 0.44 -41.25
N GLU A 480 -17.05 1.46 -40.75
CA GLU A 480 -16.67 2.23 -39.56
C GLU A 480 -16.62 1.35 -38.30
N LEU A 481 -17.62 0.48 -38.09
CA LEU A 481 -17.63 -0.49 -36.98
C LEU A 481 -16.46 -1.48 -37.08
N LEU A 482 -16.16 -1.99 -38.28
CA LEU A 482 -15.01 -2.88 -38.51
C LEU A 482 -13.67 -2.15 -38.36
N ALA A 483 -13.60 -0.85 -38.64
CA ALA A 483 -12.40 -0.04 -38.37
C ALA A 483 -12.19 0.14 -36.86
N LEU A 484 -13.22 0.58 -36.13
CA LEU A 484 -13.20 0.74 -34.67
C LEU A 484 -12.96 -0.58 -33.94
N GLN A 485 -13.46 -1.71 -34.45
CA GLN A 485 -13.17 -3.03 -33.90
C GLN A 485 -11.69 -3.38 -34.04
N ARG A 486 -11.09 -3.18 -35.23
CA ARG A 486 -9.64 -3.43 -35.43
C ARG A 486 -8.78 -2.51 -34.58
N GLU A 487 -9.13 -1.23 -34.46
CA GLU A 487 -8.44 -0.30 -33.56
C GLU A 487 -8.47 -0.81 -32.11
N ARG A 488 -9.66 -1.16 -31.61
CA ARG A 488 -9.83 -1.77 -30.28
C ARG A 488 -9.03 -3.06 -30.10
N GLU A 489 -8.99 -3.94 -31.10
CA GLU A 489 -8.17 -5.16 -31.07
C GLU A 489 -6.67 -4.84 -31.01
N THR A 490 -6.19 -3.83 -31.73
CA THR A 490 -4.79 -3.39 -31.62
C THR A 490 -4.46 -2.77 -30.26
N GLU A 491 -5.36 -1.99 -29.66
CA GLU A 491 -5.15 -1.47 -28.29
C GLU A 491 -5.19 -2.58 -27.23
N VAL A 492 -6.08 -3.57 -27.37
CA VAL A 492 -6.09 -4.75 -26.49
C VAL A 492 -4.77 -5.52 -26.60
N ASN A 493 -4.23 -5.70 -27.80
CA ASN A 493 -2.94 -6.37 -28.00
C ASN A 493 -1.78 -5.56 -27.39
N LYS A 494 -1.71 -4.24 -27.63
CA LYS A 494 -0.72 -3.35 -26.99
C LYS A 494 -0.80 -3.42 -25.46
N HIS A 495 -2.00 -3.44 -24.89
CA HIS A 495 -2.18 -3.59 -23.44
C HIS A 495 -1.76 -4.96 -22.91
N GLN A 496 -1.98 -6.05 -23.67
CA GLN A 496 -1.49 -7.38 -23.30
C GLN A 496 0.04 -7.48 -23.37
N ASP A 497 0.67 -6.92 -24.39
CA ASP A 497 2.13 -6.95 -24.53
C ASP A 497 2.82 -6.05 -23.49
N ASN A 498 2.26 -4.88 -23.18
CA ASN A 498 2.72 -4.05 -22.06
C ASN A 498 2.55 -4.77 -20.71
N LEU A 499 1.48 -5.55 -20.52
CA LEU A 499 1.28 -6.35 -19.30
C LEU A 499 2.33 -7.46 -19.19
N ARG A 500 2.63 -8.17 -20.28
CA ARG A 500 3.71 -9.18 -20.33
C ARG A 500 5.06 -8.58 -19.95
N LEU A 501 5.42 -7.42 -20.51
CA LEU A 501 6.67 -6.74 -20.18
C LEU A 501 6.74 -6.37 -18.69
N LEU A 502 5.67 -5.85 -18.10
CA LEU A 502 5.59 -5.56 -16.66
C LEU A 502 5.65 -6.84 -15.80
N GLU A 503 5.12 -7.97 -16.27
CA GLU A 503 5.24 -9.28 -15.60
C GLU A 503 6.68 -9.84 -15.67
N GLU A 504 7.37 -9.66 -16.79
CA GLU A 504 8.79 -10.02 -16.98
C GLU A 504 9.73 -9.13 -16.15
N GLU A 505 9.52 -7.81 -16.14
CA GLU A 505 10.24 -6.86 -15.28
C GLU A 505 10.04 -7.24 -13.81
N LYS A 506 8.80 -7.45 -13.36
CA LYS A 506 8.47 -7.91 -12.00
C LYS A 506 9.15 -9.24 -11.67
N ALA A 507 9.22 -10.19 -12.61
CA ALA A 507 9.93 -11.45 -12.40
C ALA A 507 11.46 -11.26 -12.28
N SER A 508 12.05 -10.30 -13.01
CA SER A 508 13.46 -9.95 -12.87
C SER A 508 13.77 -9.27 -11.52
N LEU A 509 12.91 -8.34 -11.08
CA LEU A 509 13.03 -7.67 -9.78
C LEU A 509 12.86 -8.64 -8.61
N LEU A 510 11.96 -9.63 -8.72
CA LEU A 510 11.81 -10.68 -7.71
C LEU A 510 13.04 -11.60 -7.63
N LYS A 511 13.70 -11.91 -8.75
CA LYS A 511 14.98 -12.65 -8.75
C LYS A 511 16.09 -11.83 -8.09
N SER A 512 16.28 -10.59 -8.53
CA SER A 512 17.29 -9.69 -7.94
C SER A 512 17.05 -9.45 -6.45
N LYS A 513 15.79 -9.34 -6.00
CA LYS A 513 15.47 -9.28 -4.57
C LYS A 513 15.88 -10.57 -3.86
N ALA A 514 15.53 -11.75 -4.39
CA ALA A 514 15.89 -13.02 -3.76
C ALA A 514 17.42 -13.23 -3.69
N GLU A 515 18.16 -12.78 -4.71
CA GLU A 515 19.63 -12.73 -4.69
C GLU A 515 20.13 -11.81 -3.58
N ILE A 516 19.62 -10.58 -3.46
CA ILE A 516 19.96 -9.64 -2.38
C ILE A 516 19.63 -10.23 -1.00
N ASP A 517 18.41 -10.73 -0.80
CA ASP A 517 17.97 -11.37 0.44
C ASP A 517 18.95 -12.50 0.85
N SER A 518 19.35 -13.37 -0.09
CA SER A 518 20.33 -14.43 0.17
C SER A 518 21.74 -13.92 0.53
N THR A 519 22.16 -12.77 -0.03
CA THR A 519 23.43 -12.14 0.39
C THR A 519 23.34 -11.53 1.78
N VAL A 520 22.18 -11.00 2.17
CA VAL A 520 21.91 -10.48 3.52
C VAL A 520 21.88 -11.62 4.54
N GLU A 521 21.24 -12.76 4.23
CA GLU A 521 21.28 -13.96 5.06
C GLU A 521 22.72 -14.44 5.30
N ARG A 522 23.52 -14.57 4.23
CA ARG A 522 24.94 -14.97 4.32
C ARG A 522 25.75 -13.98 5.18
N LEU A 523 25.64 -12.68 4.94
CA LEU A 523 26.37 -11.66 5.69
C LEU A 523 25.93 -11.61 7.17
N THR A 524 24.67 -11.91 7.45
CA THR A 524 24.16 -12.01 8.83
C THR A 524 24.76 -13.22 9.54
N ALA A 525 24.80 -14.39 8.88
CA ALA A 525 25.44 -15.59 9.42
C ALA A 525 26.95 -15.41 9.66
N GLU A 526 27.67 -14.75 8.74
CA GLU A 526 29.08 -14.39 8.90
C GLU A 526 29.32 -13.43 10.08
N LEU A 527 28.41 -12.46 10.27
CA LEU A 527 28.46 -11.50 11.36
C LEU A 527 28.15 -12.14 12.73
N ASP A 528 27.19 -13.07 12.81
CA ASP A 528 26.91 -13.83 14.03
C ASP A 528 28.00 -14.86 14.35
N GLN A 529 28.65 -15.45 13.33
CA GLN A 529 29.88 -16.21 13.54
C GLN A 529 31.00 -15.34 14.11
N CYS A 530 31.24 -14.14 13.55
CA CYS A 530 32.24 -13.21 14.10
C CYS A 530 31.91 -12.76 15.54
N ARG A 531 30.62 -12.66 15.91
CA ARG A 531 30.19 -12.40 17.29
C ARG A 531 30.50 -13.58 18.23
N ALA A 532 30.32 -14.83 17.77
CA ALA A 532 30.68 -16.03 18.53
C ALA A 532 32.20 -16.20 18.69
N ASP A 533 32.97 -15.89 17.64
CA ASP A 533 34.44 -15.85 17.70
C ASP A 533 34.93 -14.73 18.63
N LEU A 534 34.26 -13.57 18.65
CA LEU A 534 34.59 -12.49 19.58
C LEU A 534 34.24 -12.83 21.03
N SER A 535 33.06 -13.43 21.29
CA SER A 535 32.64 -13.78 22.65
C SER A 535 33.48 -14.92 23.24
N SER A 536 33.86 -15.91 22.44
CA SER A 536 34.80 -16.96 22.86
C SER A 536 36.22 -16.44 23.12
N ARG A 537 36.70 -15.48 22.31
CA ARG A 537 37.96 -14.75 22.60
C ARG A 537 37.85 -13.92 23.89
N GLN A 538 36.69 -13.32 24.17
CA GLN A 538 36.44 -12.60 25.42
C GLN A 538 36.42 -13.53 26.63
N THR A 539 35.78 -14.71 26.58
CA THR A 539 35.82 -15.67 27.70
C THR A 539 37.24 -16.17 27.96
N VAL A 540 38.00 -16.54 26.91
CA VAL A 540 39.41 -16.91 27.04
C VAL A 540 40.26 -15.76 27.60
N SER A 541 40.02 -14.52 27.18
CA SER A 541 40.73 -13.35 27.76
C SER A 541 40.39 -13.11 29.23
N VAL A 542 39.16 -13.40 29.67
CA VAL A 542 38.75 -13.32 31.08
C VAL A 542 39.36 -14.46 31.89
N GLU A 543 39.49 -15.67 31.33
CA GLU A 543 40.17 -16.80 31.96
C GLU A 543 41.68 -16.56 32.10
N ILE A 544 42.33 -16.00 31.07
CA ILE A 544 43.74 -15.55 31.15
C ILE A 544 43.90 -14.47 32.22
N ALA A 545 42.99 -13.48 32.29
CA ALA A 545 43.04 -12.45 33.32
C ALA A 545 42.88 -13.02 34.75
N LYS A 546 41.95 -13.99 34.94
CA LYS A 546 41.81 -14.72 36.22
C LYS A 546 43.07 -15.50 36.57
N ALA A 547 43.66 -16.23 35.63
CA ALA A 547 44.88 -16.99 35.85
C ALA A 547 46.08 -16.07 36.19
N LEU A 548 46.20 -14.92 35.52
CA LEU A 548 47.21 -13.92 35.85
C LEU A 548 47.01 -13.38 37.28
N GLU A 549 45.78 -13.08 37.69
CA GLU A 549 45.48 -12.62 39.05
C GLU A 549 45.71 -13.73 40.11
N GLU A 550 45.46 -14.99 39.78
CA GLU A 550 45.80 -16.15 40.62
C GLU A 550 47.32 -16.23 40.83
N THR A 551 48.12 -16.14 39.75
CA THR A 551 49.60 -16.09 39.86
C THR A 551 50.12 -14.82 40.54
N ARG A 552 49.34 -13.74 40.53
CA ARG A 552 49.64 -12.50 41.24
C ARG A 552 49.50 -12.69 42.75
N LYS A 553 48.38 -13.24 43.21
CA LYS A 553 48.17 -13.62 44.62
C LYS A 553 49.24 -14.59 45.11
N GLN A 554 49.52 -15.65 44.34
CA GLN A 554 50.60 -16.61 44.67
C GLN A 554 51.96 -15.92 44.80
N ARG A 555 52.29 -14.94 43.94
CA ARG A 555 53.50 -14.13 44.06
C ARG A 555 53.50 -13.26 45.31
N GLU A 556 52.38 -12.62 45.63
CA GLU A 556 52.23 -11.76 46.81
C GLU A 556 52.28 -12.59 48.11
N GLU A 557 51.71 -13.80 48.14
CA GLU A 557 51.85 -14.78 49.23
C GLU A 557 53.30 -15.26 49.39
N LEU A 558 53.96 -15.64 48.30
CA LEU A 558 55.38 -16.01 48.33
C LEU A 558 56.26 -14.84 48.77
N GLN A 559 55.94 -13.61 48.37
CA GLN A 559 56.67 -12.42 48.80
C GLN A 559 56.45 -12.11 50.29
N GLN A 560 55.26 -12.38 50.84
CA GLN A 560 55.02 -12.36 52.29
C GLN A 560 55.73 -13.50 53.04
N GLN A 561 55.91 -14.68 52.42
CA GLN A 561 56.72 -15.75 53.01
C GLN A 561 58.20 -15.34 53.02
N VAL A 562 58.72 -14.78 51.93
CA VAL A 562 60.09 -14.25 51.85
C VAL A 562 60.31 -13.11 52.85
N SER A 563 59.35 -12.19 53.03
CA SER A 563 59.50 -11.11 54.04
C SER A 563 59.54 -11.68 55.46
N LYS A 564 58.66 -12.63 55.80
CA LYS A 564 58.68 -13.31 57.12
C LYS A 564 59.97 -14.10 57.35
N MET A 565 60.51 -14.74 56.31
CA MET A 565 61.81 -15.42 56.38
C MET A 565 62.97 -14.42 56.53
N THR A 566 62.89 -13.26 55.89
CA THR A 566 63.88 -12.17 56.02
C THR A 566 63.84 -11.60 57.44
N GLU A 567 62.65 -11.28 57.97
CA GLU A 567 62.47 -10.86 59.37
C GLU A 567 62.99 -11.91 60.38
N SER A 568 62.84 -13.20 60.10
CA SER A 568 63.36 -14.26 60.97
C SER A 568 64.88 -14.42 60.87
N LEU A 569 65.45 -14.19 59.69
CA LEU A 569 66.89 -14.14 59.46
C LEU A 569 67.49 -12.92 60.17
N GLU A 570 66.92 -11.73 60.03
CA GLU A 570 67.37 -10.52 60.74
C GLU A 570 67.34 -10.70 62.27
N LYS A 571 66.33 -11.38 62.81
CA LYS A 571 66.25 -11.71 64.25
C LYS A 571 67.35 -12.71 64.64
N ALA A 572 67.62 -13.73 63.84
CA ALA A 572 68.72 -14.67 64.07
C ALA A 572 70.10 -13.99 63.95
N GLU A 573 70.29 -13.08 63.01
CA GLU A 573 71.52 -12.29 62.86
C GLU A 573 71.72 -11.33 64.04
N GLN A 574 70.65 -10.71 64.55
CA GLN A 574 70.68 -9.92 65.78
C GLN A 574 71.02 -10.77 67.01
N GLU A 575 70.45 -11.98 67.14
CA GLU A 575 70.80 -12.94 68.20
C GLU A 575 72.26 -13.40 68.10
N VAL A 576 72.77 -13.67 66.90
CA VAL A 576 74.19 -14.01 66.65
C VAL A 576 75.11 -12.84 66.99
N CYS A 577 74.73 -11.60 66.64
CA CYS A 577 75.49 -10.41 67.04
C CYS A 577 75.51 -10.24 68.56
N ARG A 578 74.37 -10.43 69.23
CA ARG A 578 74.24 -10.37 70.70
C ARG A 578 75.07 -11.45 71.39
N LEU A 579 75.03 -12.69 70.89
CA LEU A 579 75.85 -13.80 71.40
C LEU A 579 77.34 -13.58 71.14
N SER A 580 77.72 -12.94 70.04
CA SER A 580 79.11 -12.58 69.75
C SER A 580 79.62 -11.49 70.71
N GLN A 581 78.77 -10.53 71.08
CA GLN A 581 79.06 -9.52 72.11
C GLN A 581 79.16 -10.15 73.51
N ASP A 582 78.22 -11.02 73.89
CA ASP A 582 78.29 -11.80 75.14
C ASP A 582 79.61 -12.60 75.22
N LEU A 583 80.00 -13.26 74.12
CA LEU A 583 81.20 -14.09 74.06
C LEU A 583 82.47 -13.25 74.13
N GLY A 584 82.53 -12.11 73.45
CA GLY A 584 83.64 -11.15 73.58
C GLY A 584 83.80 -10.64 75.02
N ALA A 585 82.70 -10.29 75.69
CA ALA A 585 82.73 -9.92 77.11
C ALA A 585 83.22 -11.07 78.01
N LYS A 586 82.90 -12.33 77.67
CA LYS A 586 83.45 -13.51 78.38
C LYS A 586 84.92 -13.79 78.07
N GLU A 587 85.43 -13.42 76.89
CA GLU A 587 86.87 -13.42 76.62
C GLU A 587 87.60 -12.32 77.41
N GLU A 588 87.00 -11.12 77.55
CA GLU A 588 87.52 -10.04 78.40
C GLU A 588 87.54 -10.45 79.88
N GLU A 589 86.46 -11.03 80.42
CA GLU A 589 86.43 -11.61 81.78
C GLU A 589 87.51 -12.69 81.97
N LEU A 590 87.67 -13.60 80.99
CA LEU A 590 88.73 -14.62 81.03
C LEU A 590 90.14 -14.02 80.98
N ASN A 591 90.33 -12.90 80.30
CA ASN A 591 91.62 -12.22 80.25
C ASN A 591 91.93 -11.44 81.53
N ALA A 592 90.92 -10.83 82.15
CA ALA A 592 91.03 -10.25 83.49
C ALA A 592 91.42 -11.34 84.52
N LEU A 593 90.71 -12.48 84.54
CA LEU A 593 91.01 -13.61 85.42
C LEU A 593 92.40 -14.22 85.19
N LYS A 594 92.94 -14.19 83.96
CA LYS A 594 94.33 -14.60 83.69
C LYS A 594 95.36 -13.65 84.31
N GLU A 595 95.11 -12.33 84.23
CA GLU A 595 96.00 -11.34 84.85
C GLU A 595 95.86 -11.33 86.38
N GLU A 596 94.67 -11.57 86.94
CA GLU A 596 94.48 -11.82 88.38
C GLU A 596 95.20 -13.08 88.85
N LEU A 597 95.11 -14.20 88.12
CA LEU A 597 95.86 -15.43 88.43
C LEU A 597 97.38 -15.20 88.41
N LYS A 598 97.86 -14.38 87.47
CA LYS A 598 99.27 -13.98 87.32
C LYS A 598 99.72 -13.05 88.46
N ALA A 599 98.88 -12.10 88.88
CA ALA A 599 99.10 -11.28 90.06
C ALA A 599 99.14 -12.13 91.34
N ALA A 600 98.18 -13.04 91.53
CA ALA A 600 98.14 -13.98 92.65
C ALA A 600 99.37 -14.90 92.71
N ARG A 601 99.87 -15.37 91.55
CA ARG A 601 101.15 -16.10 91.46
C ARG A 601 102.34 -15.23 91.90
N SER A 602 102.36 -13.95 91.53
CA SER A 602 103.43 -13.04 91.97
C SER A 602 103.39 -12.75 93.47
N SER A 603 102.21 -12.60 94.09
CA SER A 603 102.08 -12.45 95.54
C SER A 603 102.36 -13.75 96.32
N LEU A 604 102.03 -14.92 95.75
CA LEU A 604 102.42 -16.20 96.33
C LEU A 604 103.96 -16.33 96.37
N SER A 605 104.63 -15.88 95.29
CA SER A 605 106.10 -15.86 95.22
C SER A 605 106.74 -14.90 96.23
N SER A 606 106.09 -13.79 96.60
CA SER A 606 106.59 -12.90 97.66
C SER A 606 106.34 -13.47 99.06
N LEU A 607 105.17 -14.06 99.31
CA LEU A 607 104.90 -14.77 100.58
C LEU A 607 105.85 -15.94 100.80
N GLN A 608 106.27 -16.64 99.74
CA GLN A 608 107.24 -17.72 99.86
C GLN A 608 108.62 -17.18 100.33
N ALA A 609 109.07 -16.05 99.79
CA ALA A 609 110.30 -15.39 100.24
C ALA A 609 110.20 -14.86 101.69
N GLU A 610 109.05 -14.31 102.10
CA GLU A 610 108.81 -13.93 103.50
C GLU A 610 108.84 -15.15 104.44
N CYS A 611 108.25 -16.28 104.04
CA CYS A 611 108.30 -17.54 104.79
C CYS A 611 109.73 -18.07 104.95
N GLU A 612 110.56 -17.93 103.92
CA GLU A 612 111.98 -18.33 103.96
C GLU A 612 112.78 -17.40 104.88
N SER A 613 112.58 -16.07 104.80
CA SER A 613 113.18 -15.10 105.74
C SER A 613 112.80 -15.37 107.20
N ARG A 614 111.51 -15.62 107.48
CA ARG A 614 111.04 -15.93 108.84
C ARG A 614 111.59 -17.26 109.37
N ARG A 615 111.90 -18.22 108.49
CA ARG A 615 112.56 -19.47 108.87
C ARG A 615 114.02 -19.23 109.27
N SER A 616 114.77 -18.43 108.50
CA SER A 616 116.14 -18.04 108.85
C SER A 616 116.24 -17.30 110.19
N GLU A 617 115.34 -16.35 110.46
CA GLU A 617 115.30 -15.68 111.77
C GLU A 617 114.93 -16.63 112.93
N ALA A 618 114.18 -17.71 112.67
CA ALA A 618 113.82 -18.69 113.70
C ALA A 618 115.03 -19.55 114.09
N GLU A 619 115.78 -20.04 113.10
CA GLU A 619 117.04 -20.74 113.33
C GLU A 619 118.10 -19.84 114.02
N GLU A 620 118.11 -18.53 113.74
CA GLU A 620 119.02 -17.58 114.39
C GLU A 620 118.71 -17.45 115.90
N ARG A 621 117.43 -17.32 116.27
CA ARG A 621 117.00 -17.33 117.67
C ARG A 621 117.25 -18.67 118.37
N GLU A 622 117.17 -19.80 117.64
CA GLU A 622 117.53 -21.11 118.18
C GLU A 622 119.05 -21.21 118.49
N ARG A 623 119.90 -20.61 117.64
CA ARG A 623 121.35 -20.47 117.90
C ARG A 623 121.63 -19.57 119.10
N GLU A 624 120.88 -18.47 119.26
CA GLU A 624 120.98 -17.61 120.45
C GLU A 624 120.56 -18.36 121.74
N HIS A 625 119.43 -19.07 121.72
CA HIS A 625 118.96 -19.82 122.88
C HIS A 625 119.86 -21.00 123.25
N THR A 626 120.45 -21.71 122.27
CA THR A 626 121.44 -22.77 122.55
C THR A 626 122.77 -22.19 123.08
N SER A 627 123.17 -21.00 122.65
CA SER A 627 124.29 -20.26 123.27
C SER A 627 123.99 -19.80 124.70
N GLN A 628 122.75 -19.42 125.01
CA GLN A 628 122.32 -19.09 126.37
C GLN A 628 122.29 -20.34 127.26
N LEU A 629 121.84 -21.49 126.73
CA LEU A 629 121.78 -22.76 127.46
C LEU A 629 123.19 -23.25 127.86
N THR A 630 124.17 -23.14 126.95
CA THR A 630 125.56 -23.52 127.22
C THR A 630 126.25 -22.57 128.21
N SER A 631 125.92 -21.28 128.20
CA SER A 631 126.35 -20.33 129.24
C SER A 631 125.88 -20.74 130.64
N LEU A 632 124.60 -21.11 130.78
CA LEU A 632 124.03 -21.52 132.06
C LEU A 632 124.61 -22.87 132.55
N GLN A 633 124.88 -23.82 131.65
CA GLN A 633 125.59 -25.05 131.99
C GLN A 633 127.02 -24.79 132.50
N GLN A 634 127.70 -23.79 131.93
CA GLN A 634 129.04 -23.39 132.36
C GLN A 634 129.02 -22.71 133.75
N GLU A 635 127.97 -21.96 134.06
CA GLU A 635 127.78 -21.31 135.36
C GLU A 635 127.53 -22.35 136.47
N VAL A 636 126.68 -23.36 136.23
CA VAL A 636 126.47 -24.51 137.14
C VAL A 636 127.78 -25.26 137.43
N LEU A 637 128.62 -25.46 136.41
CA LEU A 637 129.94 -26.10 136.56
C LEU A 637 130.85 -25.37 137.55
N THR A 638 130.82 -24.03 137.59
CA THR A 638 131.65 -23.25 138.54
C THR A 638 131.19 -23.39 139.98
N GLN A 639 129.90 -23.59 140.24
CA GLN A 639 129.38 -23.82 141.60
C GLN A 639 129.75 -25.23 142.10
N THR A 640 129.67 -26.25 141.23
CA THR A 640 130.11 -27.62 141.54
C THR A 640 131.60 -27.69 141.90
N GLN A 641 132.45 -26.87 141.28
CA GLN A 641 133.87 -26.81 141.62
C GLN A 641 134.13 -26.31 143.05
N GLN A 642 133.27 -25.48 143.65
CA GLN A 642 133.47 -25.03 145.03
C GLN A 642 133.24 -26.15 146.06
N LEU A 643 132.31 -27.07 145.80
CA LEU A 643 132.09 -28.25 146.65
C LEU A 643 133.31 -29.20 146.68
N SER A 644 134.04 -29.32 145.57
CA SER A 644 135.22 -30.19 145.46
C SER A 644 136.37 -29.79 146.40
N SER A 645 136.45 -28.52 146.80
CA SER A 645 137.56 -28.01 147.62
C SER A 645 137.59 -28.56 149.05
N TYR A 646 136.43 -28.92 149.63
CA TYR A 646 136.34 -29.51 150.96
C TYR A 646 136.56 -31.03 150.97
N GLN A 647 136.47 -31.69 149.82
CA GLN A 647 136.62 -33.15 149.72
C GLN A 647 138.11 -33.57 149.65
N SER A 648 138.99 -32.65 149.21
CA SER A 648 140.44 -32.89 149.09
C SER A 648 141.20 -32.96 150.43
N GLN A 649 140.54 -32.82 151.59
CA GLN A 649 141.14 -33.15 152.90
C GLN A 649 140.99 -34.63 153.30
N VAL A 650 140.32 -35.46 152.47
CA VAL A 650 140.09 -36.89 152.75
C VAL A 650 140.77 -37.80 151.70
N SER A 651 141.35 -37.22 150.64
CA SER A 651 142.29 -37.95 149.77
C SER A 651 143.71 -38.09 150.36
N ASP A 652 144.02 -37.47 151.51
CA ASP A 652 145.28 -37.73 152.26
C ASP A 652 145.30 -39.12 152.96
N LEU A 653 144.43 -40.04 152.53
CA LEU A 653 144.61 -41.50 152.67
C LEU A 653 144.85 -42.16 151.30
N GLU A 654 145.51 -41.44 150.39
CA GLU A 654 146.43 -42.01 149.40
C GLU A 654 147.30 -43.10 150.05
N GLY A 655 147.21 -44.34 149.56
CA GLY A 655 148.01 -45.44 150.08
C GLY A 655 147.74 -46.78 149.40
N GLU A 656 146.50 -47.26 149.45
CA GLU A 656 146.15 -48.61 148.96
C GLU A 656 145.88 -48.67 147.43
N VAL A 657 146.42 -47.71 146.68
CA VAL A 657 146.38 -47.69 145.20
C VAL A 657 147.36 -48.74 144.67
N LEU A 658 146.94 -50.01 144.64
CA LEU A 658 147.45 -51.09 143.75
C LEU A 658 146.72 -52.44 143.91
N ARG A 659 146.04 -52.70 145.04
CA ARG A 659 145.25 -53.92 145.33
C ARG A 659 144.11 -53.50 146.29
N LEU A 660 142.82 -53.74 146.09
CA LEU A 660 142.08 -54.84 145.45
C LEU A 660 141.02 -54.33 144.45
N THR A 661 139.86 -55.01 144.32
CA THR A 661 138.65 -54.67 143.50
C THR A 661 138.90 -54.59 141.98
N ALA A 662 138.37 -55.44 141.10
CA ALA A 662 137.35 -56.50 141.15
C ALA A 662 135.88 -56.06 141.37
N GLN A 663 135.05 -56.31 140.34
CA GLN A 663 133.59 -56.59 140.33
C GLN A 663 132.57 -55.58 140.88
N SER A 664 131.31 -55.79 140.43
CA SER A 664 130.03 -55.16 140.85
C SER A 664 129.79 -53.73 140.32
N HIS A 665 128.63 -53.33 139.78
CA HIS A 665 127.16 -53.56 140.01
C HIS A 665 126.48 -52.54 140.93
N ALA A 666 125.21 -52.24 140.57
CA ALA A 666 124.10 -51.75 141.40
C ALA A 666 124.05 -50.25 141.77
N ASP A 667 122.88 -49.58 141.88
CA ASP A 667 121.52 -49.80 141.29
C ASP A 667 120.65 -48.53 141.52
N GLU A 668 119.35 -48.58 141.18
CA GLU A 668 118.20 -47.78 141.66
C GLU A 668 117.90 -46.36 141.08
N CYS A 669 116.67 -46.24 140.52
CA CYS A 669 115.60 -45.21 140.68
C CYS A 669 115.88 -43.68 140.49
N ASP A 670 114.96 -42.81 140.06
CA ASP A 670 113.53 -42.82 139.64
C ASP A 670 113.29 -41.60 138.70
N GLY A 671 112.18 -41.36 137.97
CA GLY A 671 110.91 -42.08 137.78
C GLY A 671 109.85 -41.22 137.02
N GLU A 672 108.71 -41.83 136.64
CA GLU A 672 107.36 -41.25 136.36
C GLU A 672 107.09 -40.15 135.27
N LEU A 673 105.84 -39.92 134.77
CA LEU A 673 104.85 -40.82 134.10
C LEU A 673 103.68 -40.02 133.42
N ASN A 674 102.79 -40.74 132.70
CA ASN A 674 101.52 -40.34 132.02
C ASN A 674 101.61 -39.69 130.61
N GLY A 675 100.79 -40.06 129.60
CA GLY A 675 99.88 -41.22 129.51
C GLY A 675 98.88 -41.26 128.31
N THR A 676 99.03 -42.28 127.43
CA THR A 676 98.00 -42.98 126.59
C THR A 676 97.05 -42.12 125.69
N VAL A 677 96.04 -42.59 124.91
CA VAL A 677 95.37 -43.89 124.60
C VAL A 677 95.19 -44.02 123.06
N THR A 678 94.81 -45.19 122.50
CA THR A 678 94.62 -45.44 121.04
C THR A 678 93.43 -46.33 120.65
N ALA A 679 92.98 -46.20 119.39
CA ALA A 679 92.42 -47.23 118.49
C ALA A 679 91.06 -47.95 118.78
N SER A 680 90.17 -47.92 117.77
CA SER A 680 89.35 -49.08 117.35
C SER A 680 88.80 -48.84 115.93
N ASP A 681 89.09 -49.76 115.00
CA ASP A 681 88.60 -49.71 113.60
C ASP A 681 88.17 -51.12 113.15
N LEU A 682 86.93 -51.50 113.46
CA LEU A 682 86.20 -52.60 112.82
C LEU A 682 84.67 -52.45 113.02
N ASP A 683 83.88 -53.00 112.10
CA ASP A 683 82.42 -53.26 112.17
C ASP A 683 81.36 -52.13 112.08
N GLN A 684 81.67 -50.83 111.97
CA GLN A 684 80.62 -49.80 111.73
C GLN A 684 80.59 -49.11 110.35
N LEU A 685 81.51 -49.44 109.44
CA LEU A 685 81.41 -49.05 108.02
C LEU A 685 80.38 -49.88 107.21
N GLN A 686 79.41 -50.52 107.88
CA GLN A 686 78.33 -51.30 107.27
C GLN A 686 76.97 -50.55 107.21
N MET A 687 76.86 -49.36 107.82
CA MET A 687 75.61 -48.57 107.84
C MET A 687 75.39 -47.63 106.64
N VAL A 688 76.24 -47.71 105.60
CA VAL A 688 76.06 -46.97 104.34
C VAL A 688 74.96 -47.59 103.45
N ASN A 689 74.53 -48.83 103.72
CA ASN A 689 73.76 -49.66 102.80
C ASN A 689 72.30 -49.90 103.26
N LYS A 690 71.58 -48.85 103.67
CA LYS A 690 70.15 -48.97 104.05
C LYS A 690 69.30 -47.70 103.82
N ASP A 691 69.77 -46.53 104.26
CA ASP A 691 68.99 -45.28 104.16
C ASP A 691 68.87 -44.74 102.72
N LEU A 692 69.87 -44.99 101.87
CA LEU A 692 69.88 -44.54 100.48
C LEU A 692 68.91 -45.31 99.56
N GLU A 693 68.53 -46.54 99.91
CA GLU A 693 67.53 -47.30 99.14
C GLU A 693 66.10 -46.80 99.40
N GLN A 694 65.83 -46.24 100.59
CA GLN A 694 64.46 -45.93 101.02
C GLN A 694 63.89 -44.66 100.34
N GLN A 695 64.70 -43.68 99.97
CA GLN A 695 64.22 -42.43 99.35
C GLN A 695 63.93 -42.54 97.84
N LEU A 696 64.48 -43.54 97.14
CA LEU A 696 64.17 -43.81 95.72
C LEU A 696 62.74 -44.35 95.51
N ALA A 697 62.13 -44.94 96.54
CA ALA A 697 60.75 -45.39 96.50
C ALA A 697 59.73 -44.23 96.38
N GLU A 698 60.02 -43.07 96.98
CA GLU A 698 59.03 -42.00 97.13
C GLU A 698 58.82 -41.17 95.86
N LYS A 699 59.87 -40.92 95.07
CA LYS A 699 59.76 -40.11 93.83
C LYS A 699 58.98 -40.81 92.71
N ASN A 700 58.81 -42.13 92.76
CA ASN A 700 57.92 -42.88 91.85
C ASN A 700 56.42 -42.64 92.11
N LYS A 701 56.05 -42.08 93.26
CA LYS A 701 54.65 -41.74 93.60
C LYS A 701 54.12 -40.56 92.75
N THR A 702 55.03 -39.65 92.39
CA THR A 702 54.77 -38.39 91.64
C THR A 702 54.18 -38.60 90.24
N ILE A 703 54.51 -39.70 89.56
CA ILE A 703 54.12 -39.94 88.16
C ILE A 703 52.65 -40.36 88.02
N LYS A 704 52.07 -41.03 89.03
CA LYS A 704 50.66 -41.46 89.00
C LYS A 704 49.66 -40.30 89.17
N GLN A 705 50.08 -39.17 89.77
CA GLN A 705 49.21 -38.01 89.96
C GLN A 705 49.02 -37.20 88.66
N LEU A 706 50.04 -37.12 87.79
CA LEU A 706 49.94 -36.40 86.51
C LEU A 706 49.06 -37.10 85.46
N GLN A 707 48.88 -38.42 85.58
CA GLN A 707 47.87 -39.15 84.82
C GLN A 707 46.43 -38.91 85.34
N GLN A 708 46.28 -38.35 86.55
CA GLN A 708 44.99 -38.08 87.17
C GLN A 708 44.39 -36.74 86.74
N ARG A 709 44.03 -36.70 85.44
CA ARG A 709 43.01 -35.84 84.79
C ARG A 709 43.49 -34.43 84.35
N LEU A 710 43.82 -34.13 83.09
CA LEU A 710 43.57 -34.78 81.78
C LEU A 710 42.12 -35.15 81.43
N ALA A 711 41.23 -35.25 82.42
CA ALA A 711 39.78 -35.37 82.27
C ALA A 711 39.06 -34.11 82.74
N GLU A 712 39.74 -33.18 83.43
CA GLU A 712 39.21 -31.83 83.65
C GLU A 712 39.17 -31.03 82.34
N LEU A 713 39.99 -31.43 81.35
CA LEU A 713 39.87 -31.07 79.92
C LEU A 713 38.58 -31.61 79.24
N LYS A 714 37.65 -32.25 79.98
CA LYS A 714 36.25 -32.44 79.56
C LYS A 714 35.29 -31.33 80.02
N ARG A 715 35.75 -30.32 80.77
CA ARG A 715 34.97 -29.07 80.99
C ARG A 715 34.92 -28.16 79.76
N THR A 716 35.61 -28.54 78.69
CA THR A 716 35.65 -27.95 77.32
C THR A 716 34.30 -28.11 76.57
N LEU A 717 33.17 -27.90 77.27
CA LEU A 717 31.84 -28.31 76.81
C LEU A 717 30.68 -27.50 77.43
N GLN A 718 30.98 -26.36 78.08
CA GLN A 718 29.95 -25.60 78.82
C GLN A 718 30.10 -24.07 78.79
N LYS A 719 30.85 -23.53 77.82
CA LYS A 719 30.95 -22.07 77.56
C LYS A 719 30.87 -21.71 76.07
N GLU A 720 30.17 -22.52 75.27
CA GLU A 720 29.76 -22.20 73.89
C GLU A 720 28.63 -21.15 73.86
N LEU A 721 28.88 -19.97 74.44
CA LEU A 721 27.85 -18.94 74.62
C LEU A 721 28.43 -17.53 74.54
N LYS A 722 28.79 -17.08 73.33
CA LYS A 722 28.59 -15.68 72.87
C LYS A 722 29.01 -15.41 71.40
N LEU A 723 28.10 -14.66 70.74
CA LEU A 723 28.29 -13.70 69.63
C LEU A 723 28.29 -14.18 68.16
N LYS A 724 27.72 -13.27 67.35
CA LYS A 724 27.38 -13.25 65.90
C LYS A 724 28.61 -12.84 65.04
N PRO A 725 28.63 -12.93 63.67
CA PRO A 725 27.53 -12.54 62.76
C PRO A 725 27.29 -13.39 61.48
N ASP A 726 26.37 -12.89 60.63
CA ASP A 726 25.98 -13.32 59.26
C ASP A 726 27.12 -13.21 58.22
N PRO A 727 27.09 -13.93 57.06
CA PRO A 727 26.37 -13.43 55.87
C PRO A 727 25.75 -14.45 54.87
N ASP A 728 24.80 -13.92 54.08
CA ASP A 728 24.44 -14.22 52.67
C ASP A 728 23.88 -15.59 52.19
N SER A 729 23.31 -15.56 50.98
CA SER A 729 22.47 -16.61 50.37
C SER A 729 22.73 -16.72 48.85
N GLU A 730 22.76 -17.95 48.32
CA GLU A 730 23.01 -18.22 46.90
C GLU A 730 21.75 -18.64 46.10
N MET A 731 21.51 -17.91 45.00
CA MET A 731 21.40 -18.44 43.61
C MET A 731 20.23 -19.35 43.16
N ARG A 732 19.77 -19.10 41.90
CA ARG A 732 19.09 -20.01 40.93
C ARG A 732 17.60 -20.38 41.14
N GLU A 733 16.78 -20.72 40.12
CA GLU A 733 16.87 -20.58 38.63
C GLU A 733 15.46 -20.70 37.97
N ARG A 734 15.37 -20.39 36.66
CA ARG A 734 14.40 -20.85 35.63
C ARG A 734 13.05 -20.14 35.45
N LEU A 735 12.55 -20.31 34.22
CA LEU A 735 11.38 -19.72 33.60
C LEU A 735 10.55 -20.79 32.85
N GLN A 736 9.33 -20.40 32.49
CA GLN A 736 8.64 -20.68 31.21
C GLN A 736 7.67 -21.89 31.09
N GLU A 737 6.36 -21.52 31.01
CA GLU A 737 5.24 -22.00 30.14
C GLU A 737 4.99 -23.53 29.96
N ARG A 738 3.74 -24.04 29.90
CA ARG A 738 2.63 -23.61 29.01
C ARG A 738 1.30 -24.36 29.32
N SER A 739 0.16 -23.69 29.07
CA SER A 739 -1.24 -24.16 28.73
C SER A 739 -1.84 -25.49 29.28
N ALA A 740 -3.18 -25.53 29.43
CA ALA A 740 -3.95 -26.63 30.03
C ALA A 740 -5.01 -27.29 29.12
N ASP A 741 -5.45 -28.52 29.45
CA ASP A 741 -6.87 -28.94 29.40
C ASP A 741 -7.19 -30.14 30.37
N LYS A 742 -8.45 -30.59 30.40
CA LYS A 742 -9.20 -31.41 31.40
C LYS A 742 -8.65 -32.79 31.89
N MET A 743 -8.99 -33.08 33.16
CA MET A 743 -9.62 -34.28 33.81
C MET A 743 -9.44 -35.70 33.21
N LEU A 744 -9.39 -36.81 33.97
CA LEU A 744 -10.07 -37.22 35.22
C LEU A 744 -9.21 -38.20 36.08
N SER A 745 -9.42 -38.21 37.41
CA SER A 745 -9.19 -39.30 38.42
C SER A 745 -7.83 -40.04 38.48
N GLU A 746 -7.30 -40.52 39.62
CA GLU A 746 -7.82 -40.81 40.96
C GLU A 746 -6.66 -40.80 42.01
N THR A 747 -6.93 -40.55 43.30
CA THR A 747 -5.98 -40.71 44.46
C THR A 747 -4.78 -39.73 44.49
N GLN A 748 -4.39 -39.04 45.59
CA GLN A 748 -4.75 -39.07 47.02
C GLN A 748 -4.85 -37.63 47.61
N MET A 749 -5.31 -37.50 48.87
CA MET A 749 -5.69 -36.23 49.56
C MET A 749 -4.56 -35.66 50.46
N PRO A 750 -4.61 -34.39 50.95
CA PRO A 750 -5.27 -33.14 50.51
C PRO A 750 -4.21 -31.97 50.41
N THR A 751 -4.39 -30.63 50.57
CA THR A 751 -5.49 -29.70 50.97
C THR A 751 -5.26 -28.25 50.43
N THR A 752 -6.33 -27.45 50.44
CA THR A 752 -6.51 -25.96 50.37
C THR A 752 -5.32 -24.96 50.51
N ALA A 753 -5.00 -24.21 49.44
CA ALA A 753 -5.53 -22.85 49.07
C ALA A 753 -5.60 -21.69 50.12
N PRO A 754 -5.70 -20.38 49.73
CA PRO A 754 -5.34 -19.68 48.46
C PRO A 754 -4.70 -18.26 48.61
N THR A 755 -4.38 -17.60 47.45
CA THR A 755 -4.56 -16.14 47.11
C THR A 755 -3.34 -15.46 46.46
N LEU A 756 -3.58 -14.53 45.52
CA LEU A 756 -2.60 -13.81 44.67
C LEU A 756 -2.77 -12.28 44.77
N ALA A 757 -1.72 -11.52 44.41
CA ALA A 757 -1.80 -10.09 44.08
C ALA A 757 -0.68 -9.68 43.09
N PRO A 758 -0.98 -8.97 41.99
CA PRO A 758 0.03 -8.40 41.08
C PRO A 758 -0.13 -6.89 40.78
N GLY A 759 0.94 -6.31 40.24
CA GLY A 759 1.00 -5.08 39.44
C GLY A 759 2.17 -5.21 38.45
N LEU A 760 2.53 -4.27 37.59
CA LEU A 760 1.98 -2.97 37.12
C LEU A 760 2.86 -2.56 35.90
N PRO A 761 2.41 -1.73 34.94
CA PRO A 761 3.30 -1.24 33.88
C PRO A 761 3.42 0.29 33.73
N GLN A 762 4.47 0.70 33.00
CA GLN A 762 4.77 2.00 32.39
C GLN A 762 5.60 3.04 33.18
N THR A 763 6.39 3.81 32.43
CA THR A 763 7.36 4.85 32.83
C THR A 763 7.36 5.97 31.73
N PRO A 764 8.18 7.05 31.76
CA PRO A 764 7.66 8.35 32.21
C PRO A 764 7.82 9.53 31.22
N GLY A 765 7.17 10.66 31.54
CA GLY A 765 7.34 11.97 30.87
C GLY A 765 7.02 13.14 31.81
N LEU A 766 7.72 14.28 31.65
CA LEU A 766 7.76 15.50 32.49
C LEU A 766 8.13 16.71 31.60
N PRO A 767 8.10 18.00 32.04
CA PRO A 767 7.50 18.68 33.22
C PRO A 767 6.48 19.77 32.72
N PRO A 768 6.25 21.00 33.26
CA PRO A 768 6.58 21.65 34.56
C PRO A 768 5.39 22.35 35.31
N ILE A 769 5.25 22.23 36.65
CA ILE A 769 5.67 23.15 37.75
C ILE A 769 4.62 24.25 38.17
N THR A 770 4.37 24.34 39.50
CA THR A 770 3.64 25.39 40.30
C THR A 770 2.12 25.60 40.05
N SER A 771 1.25 25.88 41.05
CA SER A 771 1.42 25.91 42.54
C SER A 771 0.09 26.03 43.33
N ASN A 772 0.07 25.45 44.54
CA ASN A 772 -0.59 25.92 45.79
C ASN A 772 -2.12 25.73 46.10
N THR A 773 -2.37 25.13 47.28
CA THR A 773 -3.38 25.48 48.33
C THR A 773 -4.76 24.78 48.43
N THR A 774 -4.81 23.75 49.30
CA THR A 774 -5.83 23.30 50.28
C THR A 774 -7.37 23.34 50.03
N VAL A 775 -7.97 22.14 50.03
CA VAL A 775 -9.05 21.62 50.92
C VAL A 775 -10.24 22.53 51.32
N THR A 776 -11.47 22.11 50.94
CA THR A 776 -12.71 22.20 51.75
C THR A 776 -13.61 20.97 51.54
N ASN A 777 -14.60 20.76 52.42
CA ASN A 777 -15.41 19.55 52.52
C ASN A 777 -16.72 19.54 51.70
N SER A 778 -17.14 18.30 51.39
CA SER A 778 -18.53 17.77 51.41
C SER A 778 -19.59 18.25 50.41
N SER A 779 -20.43 17.26 50.06
CA SER A 779 -21.75 17.36 49.43
C SER A 779 -21.86 18.14 48.12
N ASP A 780 -21.86 17.39 47.01
CA ASP A 780 -23.05 17.44 46.15
C ASP A 780 -23.24 16.17 45.30
N LEU A 781 -24.45 15.58 45.34
CA LEU A 781 -24.88 14.62 44.30
C LEU A 781 -25.37 15.36 43.04
N THR A 782 -25.64 16.67 43.16
CA THR A 782 -26.01 17.57 42.06
C THR A 782 -24.83 17.80 41.10
N ASP A 783 -23.60 17.81 41.61
CA ASP A 783 -22.37 18.07 40.86
C ASP A 783 -22.20 17.07 39.70
N THR A 784 -22.54 15.80 39.92
CA THR A 784 -22.52 14.76 38.88
C THR A 784 -23.52 14.98 37.74
N ARG A 785 -24.47 15.93 37.86
CA ARG A 785 -25.30 16.41 36.75
C ARG A 785 -24.77 17.71 36.13
N GLU A 786 -24.22 18.63 36.90
CA GLU A 786 -23.71 19.91 36.35
C GLU A 786 -22.34 19.74 35.66
N ILE A 787 -21.42 18.95 36.22
CA ILE A 787 -20.21 18.46 35.53
C ILE A 787 -20.62 17.75 34.24
N ASN A 788 -21.69 16.95 34.27
CA ASN A 788 -22.23 16.31 33.07
C ASN A 788 -22.77 17.33 32.06
N PHE A 789 -23.39 18.44 32.47
CA PHE A 789 -23.87 19.47 31.53
C PHE A 789 -22.73 20.25 30.87
N GLU A 790 -21.66 20.60 31.60
CA GLU A 790 -20.53 21.31 31.00
C GLU A 790 -19.67 20.38 30.13
N TYR A 791 -19.47 19.12 30.56
CA TYR A 791 -18.84 18.08 29.74
C TYR A 791 -19.69 17.72 28.52
N LEU A 792 -21.03 17.58 28.66
CA LEU A 792 -21.96 17.38 27.54
C LEU A 792 -21.91 18.55 26.56
N LYS A 793 -21.90 19.80 27.04
CA LYS A 793 -21.73 20.98 26.19
C LYS A 793 -20.42 20.92 25.41
N HIS A 794 -19.31 20.51 26.04
CA HIS A 794 -18.04 20.32 25.34
C HIS A 794 -18.10 19.16 24.33
N VAL A 795 -18.64 18.00 24.70
CA VAL A 795 -18.72 16.79 23.85
C VAL A 795 -19.67 16.99 22.67
N VAL A 796 -20.82 17.65 22.86
CA VAL A 796 -21.75 18.00 21.77
C VAL A 796 -21.15 19.08 20.87
N LEU A 797 -20.54 20.14 21.42
CA LEU A 797 -19.86 21.16 20.61
C LEU A 797 -18.72 20.53 19.79
N LYS A 798 -17.94 19.63 20.39
CA LYS A 798 -16.88 18.87 19.71
C LYS A 798 -17.46 17.94 18.65
N PHE A 799 -18.50 17.16 18.95
CA PHE A 799 -19.20 16.32 17.98
C PHE A 799 -19.73 17.11 16.78
N MET A 800 -20.26 18.33 17.00
CA MET A 800 -20.75 19.21 15.93
C MET A 800 -19.64 19.95 15.16
N SER A 801 -18.41 20.02 15.69
CA SER A 801 -17.28 20.77 15.10
C SER A 801 -16.15 19.89 14.58
N SER A 802 -16.13 18.60 14.96
CA SER A 802 -15.19 17.58 14.49
C SER A 802 -15.53 17.15 13.06
N ARG A 803 -14.52 16.62 12.36
CA ARG A 803 -14.71 15.96 11.06
C ARG A 803 -15.56 14.70 11.23
N GLU A 804 -16.29 14.28 10.19
CA GLU A 804 -17.21 13.14 10.23
C GLU A 804 -16.58 11.88 10.86
N ALA A 805 -15.31 11.57 10.56
CA ALA A 805 -14.60 10.41 11.10
C ALA A 805 -14.33 10.48 12.63
N GLU A 806 -14.07 11.67 13.16
CA GLU A 806 -13.90 11.90 14.60
C GLU A 806 -15.27 11.91 15.31
N ALA A 807 -16.26 12.57 14.68
CA ALA A 807 -17.63 12.61 15.18
C ALA A 807 -18.23 11.19 15.27
N PHE A 808 -17.93 10.28 14.33
CA PHE A 808 -18.37 8.89 14.39
C PHE A 808 -17.88 8.15 15.65
N GLN A 809 -16.63 8.39 16.06
CA GLN A 809 -16.09 7.83 17.32
C GLN A 809 -16.75 8.46 18.56
N LEU A 810 -17.12 9.73 18.47
CA LEU A 810 -17.82 10.46 19.54
C LEU A 810 -19.30 10.08 19.70
N ILE A 811 -19.94 9.42 18.71
CA ILE A 811 -21.36 8.98 18.80
C ILE A 811 -21.62 8.28 20.14
N ARG A 812 -20.81 7.28 20.50
CA ARG A 812 -21.02 6.48 21.72
C ARG A 812 -20.87 7.29 23.01
N ALA A 813 -20.07 8.37 23.00
CA ALA A 813 -19.99 9.29 24.14
C ALA A 813 -21.24 10.18 24.21
N VAL A 814 -21.69 10.70 23.06
CA VAL A 814 -22.92 11.51 22.97
C VAL A 814 -24.15 10.68 23.41
N SER A 815 -24.30 9.43 22.95
CA SER A 815 -25.39 8.55 23.35
C SER A 815 -25.47 8.32 24.86
N VAL A 816 -24.32 8.11 25.51
CA VAL A 816 -24.27 7.85 26.97
C VAL A 816 -24.58 9.12 27.76
N LEU A 817 -24.12 10.29 27.32
CA LEU A 817 -24.39 11.56 28.01
C LEU A 817 -25.84 12.03 27.80
N LEU A 818 -26.37 11.94 26.57
CA LEU A 818 -27.74 12.32 26.23
C LEU A 818 -28.80 11.22 26.50
N HIS A 819 -28.37 10.04 26.95
CA HIS A 819 -29.24 8.89 27.22
C HIS A 819 -30.08 8.46 26.00
N PHE A 820 -29.48 8.49 24.81
CA PHE A 820 -30.13 8.06 23.57
C PHE A 820 -30.53 6.59 23.62
N THR A 821 -31.70 6.29 23.06
CA THR A 821 -32.09 4.92 22.73
C THR A 821 -31.20 4.36 21.63
N LYS A 822 -31.16 3.04 21.50
CA LYS A 822 -30.34 2.38 20.48
C LYS A 822 -30.74 2.78 19.05
N ASP A 823 -32.04 3.00 18.82
CA ASP A 823 -32.58 3.45 17.54
C ASP A 823 -32.11 4.88 17.19
N GLU A 824 -31.98 5.77 18.18
CA GLU A 824 -31.45 7.13 18.00
C GLU A 824 -29.93 7.12 17.77
N GLU A 825 -29.18 6.26 18.47
CA GLU A 825 -27.75 6.05 18.22
C GLU A 825 -27.50 5.52 16.80
N ASP A 826 -28.25 4.50 16.36
CA ASP A 826 -28.08 3.89 15.04
C ASP A 826 -28.59 4.82 13.92
N MET A 827 -29.57 5.69 14.17
CA MET A 827 -29.98 6.77 13.25
C MET A 827 -28.85 7.80 13.05
N LEU A 828 -28.12 8.14 14.11
CA LEU A 828 -26.95 9.03 14.04
C LEU A 828 -25.79 8.40 13.25
N LYS A 829 -25.51 7.10 13.47
CA LYS A 829 -24.51 6.34 12.68
C LYS A 829 -24.86 6.37 11.19
N GLN A 830 -26.07 5.96 10.82
CA GLN A 830 -26.54 5.95 9.42
C GLN A 830 -26.47 7.34 8.78
N THR A 831 -26.73 8.40 9.55
CA THR A 831 -26.65 9.78 9.06
C THR A 831 -25.21 10.25 8.81
N LEU A 832 -24.24 9.80 9.63
CA LEU A 832 -22.82 10.07 9.42
C LEU A 832 -22.21 9.19 8.31
N GLU A 833 -22.54 7.90 8.28
CA GLU A 833 -22.14 6.96 7.23
C GLU A 833 -22.64 7.42 5.86
N TYR A 834 -23.88 7.95 5.79
CA TYR A 834 -24.40 8.61 4.59
C TYR A 834 -23.55 9.85 4.19
N LYS A 835 -23.16 10.70 5.15
CA LYS A 835 -22.29 11.86 4.87
C LYS A 835 -20.87 11.47 4.43
N MET A 836 -20.35 10.34 4.90
CA MET A 836 -19.06 9.77 4.51
C MET A 836 -19.11 9.07 3.14
N SER A 837 -20.28 8.57 2.74
CA SER A 837 -20.46 7.75 1.54
C SER A 837 -20.90 8.59 0.34
N TRP A 838 -20.06 8.62 -0.70
CA TRP A 838 -20.36 9.28 -1.98
C TRP A 838 -21.61 8.73 -2.69
N PHE A 839 -22.02 7.49 -2.37
CA PHE A 839 -23.12 6.77 -3.05
C PHE A 839 -24.25 6.32 -2.12
N GLY A 840 -24.29 6.80 -0.87
CA GLY A 840 -25.38 6.48 0.05
C GLY A 840 -26.71 7.14 -0.34
N SER A 841 -27.83 6.55 0.07
CA SER A 841 -29.14 7.22 0.07
C SER A 841 -29.45 7.80 1.45
N LYS A 842 -30.04 9.00 1.49
CA LYS A 842 -30.27 9.73 2.74
C LYS A 842 -31.24 8.96 3.66
N PRO A 843 -30.89 8.66 4.92
CA PRO A 843 -31.76 7.91 5.82
C PRO A 843 -33.06 8.67 6.12
N THR A 844 -34.17 7.96 6.16
CA THR A 844 -35.51 8.52 6.43
C THR A 844 -35.79 8.60 7.93
N PRO A 845 -36.12 9.77 8.49
CA PRO A 845 -36.31 9.95 9.94
C PRO A 845 -37.60 9.27 10.43
N LYS A 846 -37.46 8.11 11.07
CA LYS A 846 -38.56 7.40 11.75
C LYS A 846 -38.85 8.02 13.12
N GLY A 847 -39.60 9.13 13.12
CA GLY A 847 -40.12 9.74 14.34
C GLY A 847 -39.96 11.26 14.35
N ILE A 848 -41.09 11.97 14.26
CA ILE A 848 -41.15 13.41 14.53
C ILE A 848 -41.86 13.58 15.88
N ILE A 849 -41.20 14.26 16.83
CA ILE A 849 -41.86 14.73 18.05
C ILE A 849 -42.87 15.81 17.64
N ARG A 850 -44.13 15.41 17.50
CA ARG A 850 -45.24 16.27 17.07
C ARG A 850 -45.56 17.27 18.19
N ARG A 851 -45.34 18.57 17.97
CA ARG A 851 -45.81 19.61 18.92
C ARG A 851 -47.34 19.59 18.96
N SER A 852 -47.89 19.30 20.13
CA SER A 852 -49.33 19.37 20.40
C SER A 852 -49.80 20.82 20.40
N ILE A 853 -50.59 21.21 19.40
CA ILE A 853 -51.40 22.42 19.42
C ILE A 853 -52.83 22.00 19.03
N SER A 854 -53.72 21.97 20.02
CA SER A 854 -55.14 21.68 19.82
C SER A 854 -55.85 22.95 19.35
N GLY A 855 -56.45 22.93 18.15
CA GLY A 855 -57.23 24.04 17.61
C GLY A 855 -58.33 23.51 16.68
N THR A 856 -59.59 23.84 16.98
CA THR A 856 -60.77 23.28 16.32
C THR A 856 -61.50 24.29 15.46
N SER A 857 -61.55 24.07 14.14
CA SER A 857 -62.57 24.55 13.17
C SER A 857 -62.24 23.88 11.82
N SER A 858 -63.09 23.16 11.07
CA SER A 858 -64.53 23.26 10.71
C SER A 858 -64.78 24.04 9.41
N LEU A 859 -65.13 23.29 8.36
CA LEU A 859 -65.74 23.71 7.08
C LEU A 859 -65.02 24.80 6.25
N SER A 860 -64.31 24.35 5.21
CA SER A 860 -64.60 24.70 3.81
C SER A 860 -63.96 23.68 2.88
#